data_AF-A0A9D7N5T2-F1
#
_entry.id   AF-A0A9D7N5T2-F1
#
_cell.length_a   1.000
_cell.length_b   1.000
_cell.length_c   1.000
_cell.angle_alpha   90.00
_cell.angle_beta   90.00
_cell.angle_gamma   90.00
#
_symmetry.space_group_name_H-M   'P 1'
#
loop_
_entity.id
_entity.type
_entity.pdbx_description
1 polymer ?
#
loop_
_entity_poly.entity_id
_entity_poly.type
_entity_poly.pdbx_seq_one_letter_code
_entity_poly.pdbx_strand_id
1 'polypeptide(L)'
;MEIVRRPLDSIIPDPLNARAHPEANLDAIVGSLSRFGQAEPLVVQKCSSRLIAGHGRLMAMRKLRWTECDVVELDVDDRTAKALGIALNRTAELATWDEKVLATLLAELKEDGDLDGIGFSDADVDQLLADLALNEPHEVEDPGEQEPPENPVTRLGDLWILGDHRLLCGDSTKAEDMQRLMGTDVAMLCASDPPYLVDYDGTNHPSEHHAKAGREAGEGKLLGNKHWDAYVDPKTSVAFFADYLRIALSHCDERAPVYQWHATRRQALVEQAWEMNGLLVHQTIVWSKTRGVLTRSHFLWKHEPAFYGWRKGMQPERDRRPPPSETTIWELGSESDGIHPCLHPDALVLTDAGYRPIRTISVGDRVYAADGRFHPVAGVSSHIYRSPELIKIVAKRGNQATLASDNHPFLVLRPERKSTRIASWTVSWMRADEIQVGDYTMTPVMAEPEEDPLPERDEEYWFLFGLYLAQGSLQSAGHGDRNYPVFAINKKRQDLVDRIRRRWSSVGEYDGNDYGAFSYGLTVMAFDAAAGAEFQRLGGRRAHAKKPAPVVLQLPRSKRLAVLQGWLNGDGCRVHDRTYWQGKTASPDLASLMALIGESAGYKANVFRYEPPEVLGSIQGRQFKSQRPEYHLYFYERGVGGPNARFTHVEHEGRTYTLRYVKSVERVPYEGEVCNLSVEGSPTFQTAVGMSHNTQKPVAIFERPIEWHTRPGEVVLEPFSGSGTQIIAAEKLARRCRAMELSPPFVDAAVQRWQKATGKKAVLEGDGRSFDEIAAERVKEPAS
;
A
#
# COMPACT_ATOMS: atom_id res chain seq x y z
N MET A 1 15.50 -14.42 -47.70
CA MET A 1 14.60 -13.32 -48.08
C MET A 1 15.48 -12.25 -48.69
N GLU A 2 15.20 -11.84 -49.92
CA GLU A 2 15.97 -10.81 -50.63
C GLU A 2 15.29 -9.45 -50.43
N ILE A 3 16.08 -8.40 -50.22
CA ILE A 3 15.59 -7.03 -50.13
C ILE A 3 15.54 -6.47 -51.54
N VAL A 4 14.37 -6.01 -51.97
CA VAL A 4 14.14 -5.43 -53.30
C VAL A 4 13.61 -4.01 -53.17
N ARG A 5 14.02 -3.13 -54.08
CA ARG A 5 13.58 -1.73 -54.09
C ARG A 5 12.31 -1.60 -54.93
N ARG A 6 11.28 -0.96 -54.38
CA ARG A 6 9.94 -0.86 -54.98
C ARG A 6 9.41 0.58 -54.92
N PRO A 7 8.61 1.02 -55.92
CA PRO A 7 7.86 2.26 -55.82
C PRO A 7 6.85 2.21 -54.65
N LEU A 8 6.76 3.28 -53.86
CA LEU A 8 5.83 3.35 -52.70
C LEU A 8 4.37 3.16 -53.10
N ASP A 9 3.99 3.61 -54.29
CA ASP A 9 2.62 3.49 -54.81
C ASP A 9 2.27 2.06 -55.22
N SER A 10 3.27 1.19 -55.36
CA SER A 10 3.05 -0.24 -55.63
C SER A 10 2.72 -1.05 -54.38
N ILE A 11 2.77 -0.44 -53.19
CA ILE A 11 2.54 -1.09 -51.90
C ILE A 11 1.12 -0.79 -51.41
N ILE A 12 0.35 -1.84 -51.15
CA ILE A 12 -1.06 -1.75 -50.75
C ILE A 12 -1.15 -1.87 -49.22
N PRO A 13 -1.51 -0.81 -48.47
CA PRO A 13 -1.71 -0.90 -47.02
C PRO A 13 -2.85 -1.85 -46.67
N ASP A 14 -2.70 -2.64 -45.61
CA ASP A 14 -3.80 -3.44 -45.09
C ASP A 14 -4.85 -2.54 -44.40
N PRO A 15 -6.11 -2.49 -44.88
CA PRO A 15 -7.16 -1.67 -44.27
C PRO A 15 -7.58 -2.15 -42.88
N LEU A 16 -7.21 -3.37 -42.48
CA LEU A 16 -7.49 -3.96 -41.16
C LEU A 16 -6.25 -3.96 -40.26
N ASN A 17 -5.27 -3.08 -40.49
CA ASN A 17 -4.13 -2.94 -39.60
C ASN A 17 -4.58 -2.60 -38.18
N ALA A 18 -4.34 -3.51 -37.23
CA ALA A 18 -4.75 -3.35 -35.84
C ALA A 18 -3.91 -2.29 -35.08
N ARG A 19 -2.73 -1.93 -35.60
CA ARG A 19 -1.82 -0.98 -34.95
C ARG A 19 -2.11 0.45 -35.41
N ALA A 20 -2.56 1.28 -34.48
CA ALA A 20 -2.74 2.72 -34.72
C ALA A 20 -1.39 3.47 -34.63
N HIS A 21 -1.24 4.51 -35.45
CA HIS A 21 -0.06 5.37 -35.49
C HIS A 21 -0.47 6.82 -35.17
N PRO A 22 -0.53 7.21 -33.88
CA PRO A 22 -0.83 8.58 -33.49
C PRO A 22 0.27 9.55 -33.97
N GLU A 23 -0.04 10.85 -34.00
CA GLU A 23 0.83 11.88 -34.59
C GLU A 23 2.25 11.89 -33.99
N ALA A 24 2.37 11.84 -32.66
CA ALA A 24 3.67 11.74 -31.98
C ALA A 24 4.49 10.51 -32.41
N ASN A 25 3.84 9.36 -32.65
CA ASN A 25 4.52 8.16 -33.14
C ASN A 25 4.99 8.35 -34.59
N LEU A 26 4.18 8.98 -35.44
CA LEU A 26 4.55 9.26 -36.82
C LEU A 26 5.68 10.27 -36.92
N ASP A 27 5.68 11.31 -36.08
CA ASP A 27 6.72 12.34 -36.09
C ASP A 27 8.08 11.78 -35.64
N ALA A 28 8.09 10.88 -34.66
CA ALA A 28 9.31 10.15 -34.28
C ALA A 28 9.84 9.28 -35.45
N ILE A 29 8.96 8.56 -36.16
CA ILE A 29 9.35 7.75 -37.31
C ILE A 29 9.85 8.63 -38.48
N VAL A 30 9.22 9.79 -38.70
CA VAL A 30 9.67 10.78 -39.70
C VAL A 30 11.05 11.33 -39.35
N GLY A 31 11.29 11.69 -38.09
CA GLY A 31 12.60 12.14 -37.61
C GLY A 31 13.68 11.07 -37.82
N SER A 32 13.39 9.83 -37.45
CA SER A 32 14.28 8.69 -37.64
C SER A 32 14.63 8.44 -39.11
N LEU A 33 13.62 8.38 -39.99
CA LEU A 33 13.83 8.18 -41.43
C LEU A 33 14.57 9.35 -42.09
N SER A 34 14.36 10.58 -41.61
CA SER A 34 15.07 11.76 -42.12
C SER A 34 16.55 11.74 -41.76
N ARG A 35 16.89 11.23 -40.56
CA ARG A 35 18.26 11.20 -40.04
C ARG A 35 19.05 9.97 -40.52
N PHE A 36 18.47 8.78 -40.37
CA PHE A 36 19.16 7.51 -40.59
C PHE A 36 18.82 6.85 -41.92
N GLY A 37 17.85 7.39 -42.66
CA GLY A 37 17.31 6.72 -43.83
C GLY A 37 16.55 5.44 -43.47
N GLN A 38 16.36 4.54 -44.43
CA GLN A 38 15.64 3.30 -44.22
C GLN A 38 16.59 2.21 -43.69
N ALA A 39 16.65 2.03 -42.37
CA ALA A 39 17.43 0.95 -41.76
C ALA A 39 16.73 -0.43 -41.87
N GLU A 40 15.39 -0.44 -41.89
CA GLU A 40 14.60 -1.67 -41.99
C GLU A 40 13.72 -1.70 -43.26
N PRO A 41 13.65 -2.82 -43.99
CA PRO A 41 12.74 -2.97 -45.13
C PRO A 41 11.29 -3.13 -44.67
N LEU A 42 10.33 -2.73 -45.51
CA LEU A 42 8.91 -3.06 -45.29
C LEU A 42 8.67 -4.53 -45.60
N VAL A 43 7.70 -5.18 -44.95
CA VAL A 43 7.38 -6.58 -45.24
C VAL A 43 6.09 -6.62 -46.05
N VAL A 44 6.14 -7.16 -47.26
CA VAL A 44 4.99 -7.22 -48.18
C VAL A 44 4.70 -8.64 -48.63
N GLN A 45 3.43 -8.95 -48.86
CA GLN A 45 2.99 -10.22 -49.42
C GLN A 45 3.22 -10.20 -50.94
N LYS A 46 3.95 -11.18 -51.48
CA LYS A 46 4.40 -11.21 -52.88
C LYS A 46 3.24 -11.24 -53.89
N CYS A 47 2.21 -12.06 -53.62
CA CYS A 47 1.10 -12.27 -54.56
C CYS A 47 0.12 -11.09 -54.66
N SER A 48 0.00 -10.28 -53.60
CA SER A 48 -1.01 -9.21 -53.50
C SER A 48 -0.41 -7.82 -53.34
N SER A 49 0.91 -7.70 -53.15
CA SER A 49 1.60 -6.48 -52.73
C SER A 49 1.03 -5.84 -51.44
N ARG A 50 0.31 -6.63 -50.62
CA ARG A 50 -0.26 -6.18 -49.35
C ARG A 50 0.83 -6.01 -48.30
N LEU A 51 0.81 -4.89 -47.58
CA LEU A 51 1.74 -4.62 -46.49
C LEU A 51 1.40 -5.46 -45.26
N ILE A 52 2.37 -6.26 -44.83
CA ILE A 52 2.30 -7.13 -43.63
C ILE A 52 2.84 -6.38 -42.41
N ALA A 53 3.97 -5.69 -42.54
CA ALA A 53 4.58 -4.91 -41.47
C ALA A 53 5.29 -3.66 -41.99
N GLY A 54 5.29 -2.59 -41.18
CA GLY A 54 5.90 -1.31 -41.50
C GLY A 54 4.91 -0.21 -41.91
N HIS A 55 3.63 -0.31 -41.53
CA HIS A 55 2.59 0.68 -41.87
C HIS A 55 2.96 2.11 -41.45
N GLY A 56 3.46 2.31 -40.23
CA GLY A 56 3.96 3.62 -39.77
C GLY A 56 5.13 4.15 -40.61
N ARG A 57 6.07 3.27 -41.02
CA ARG A 57 7.19 3.64 -41.91
C ARG A 57 6.70 4.04 -43.29
N LEU A 58 5.77 3.30 -43.89
CA LEU A 58 5.16 3.67 -45.18
C LEU A 58 4.44 5.03 -45.09
N MET A 59 3.70 5.29 -44.00
CA MET A 59 3.04 6.58 -43.77
C MET A 59 4.04 7.72 -43.65
N ALA A 60 5.13 7.51 -42.89
CA ALA A 60 6.19 8.51 -42.71
C ALA A 60 6.97 8.78 -44.01
N MET A 61 7.32 7.75 -44.78
CA MET A 61 7.99 7.89 -46.09
C MET A 61 7.12 8.68 -47.09
N ARG A 62 5.79 8.49 -47.06
CA ARG A 62 4.86 9.31 -47.85
C ARG A 62 4.85 10.77 -47.39
N LYS A 63 4.88 11.04 -46.08
CA LYS A 63 4.98 12.40 -45.51
C LYS A 63 6.29 13.08 -45.93
N LEU A 64 7.39 12.32 -46.05
CA LEU A 64 8.69 12.75 -46.56
C LEU A 64 8.80 12.81 -48.10
N ARG A 65 7.71 12.47 -48.83
CA ARG A 65 7.65 12.46 -50.29
C ARG A 65 8.66 11.53 -50.98
N TRP A 66 9.00 10.41 -50.35
CA TRP A 66 9.82 9.37 -51.00
C TRP A 66 9.07 8.72 -52.16
N THR A 67 9.80 8.33 -53.21
CA THR A 67 9.23 7.66 -54.39
C THR A 67 9.44 6.15 -54.38
N GLU A 68 10.53 5.68 -53.76
CA GLU A 68 10.89 4.26 -53.65
C GLU A 68 11.33 3.89 -52.22
N CYS A 69 11.14 2.63 -51.84
CA CYS A 69 11.61 2.07 -50.57
C CYS A 69 12.02 0.61 -50.71
N ASP A 70 12.78 0.14 -49.73
CA ASP A 70 13.26 -1.22 -49.67
C ASP A 70 12.20 -2.12 -49.00
N VAL A 71 11.93 -3.28 -49.62
CA VAL A 71 10.93 -4.23 -49.14
C VAL A 71 11.47 -5.66 -49.13
N VAL A 72 10.93 -6.47 -48.24
CA VAL A 72 11.07 -7.93 -48.23
C VAL A 72 9.75 -8.53 -48.68
N GLU A 73 9.78 -9.26 -49.80
CA GLU A 73 8.60 -9.93 -50.34
C GLU A 73 8.48 -11.35 -49.80
N LEU A 74 7.30 -11.68 -49.25
CA LEU A 74 6.99 -12.99 -48.68
C LEU A 74 5.95 -13.71 -49.52
N ASP A 75 6.27 -14.93 -49.96
CA ASP A 75 5.33 -15.82 -50.63
C ASP A 75 4.54 -16.62 -49.59
N VAL A 76 3.51 -15.98 -49.03
CA VAL A 76 2.67 -16.53 -47.96
C VAL A 76 1.19 -16.30 -48.26
N ASP A 77 0.32 -17.17 -47.74
CA ASP A 77 -1.13 -16.99 -47.86
C ASP A 77 -1.65 -15.86 -46.95
N ASP A 78 -2.89 -15.42 -47.19
CA ASP A 78 -3.51 -14.31 -46.45
C ASP A 78 -3.62 -14.57 -44.95
N ARG A 79 -3.79 -15.85 -44.55
CA ARG A 79 -3.89 -16.23 -43.15
C ARG A 79 -2.55 -16.07 -42.43
N THR A 80 -1.48 -16.56 -43.06
CA THR A 80 -0.11 -16.49 -42.54
C THR A 80 0.39 -15.05 -42.52
N ALA A 81 0.08 -14.26 -43.56
CA ALA A 81 0.38 -12.83 -43.60
C ALA A 81 -0.24 -12.08 -42.40
N LYS A 82 -1.53 -12.32 -42.10
CA LYS A 82 -2.21 -11.70 -40.94
C LYS A 82 -1.61 -12.14 -39.61
N ALA A 83 -1.34 -13.44 -39.44
CA ALA A 83 -0.72 -13.96 -38.22
C ALA A 83 0.68 -13.37 -38.00
N LEU A 84 1.47 -13.25 -39.06
CA LEU A 84 2.80 -12.65 -39.02
C LEU A 84 2.75 -11.16 -38.65
N GLY A 85 1.82 -10.38 -39.24
CA GLY A 85 1.63 -8.97 -38.89
C GLY A 85 1.30 -8.76 -37.39
N ILE A 86 0.46 -9.63 -36.81
CA ILE A 86 0.15 -9.60 -35.36
C ILE A 86 1.39 -9.97 -34.53
N ALA A 87 2.10 -11.04 -34.92
CA ALA A 87 3.27 -11.51 -34.19
C ALA A 87 4.41 -10.47 -34.15
N LEU A 88 4.68 -9.78 -35.25
CA LEU A 88 5.71 -8.74 -35.32
C LEU A 88 5.37 -7.52 -34.45
N ASN A 89 4.08 -7.18 -34.32
CA ASN A 89 3.66 -6.13 -33.39
C ASN A 89 3.79 -6.58 -31.93
N ARG A 90 3.33 -7.81 -31.61
CA ARG A 90 3.32 -8.32 -30.25
C ARG A 90 4.71 -8.58 -29.69
N THR A 91 5.63 -9.08 -30.51
CA THR A 91 7.01 -9.35 -30.08
C THR A 91 7.76 -8.07 -29.69
N ALA A 92 7.50 -6.96 -30.38
CA ALA A 92 8.01 -5.64 -30.01
C ALA A 92 7.39 -5.09 -28.72
N GLU A 93 6.08 -5.32 -28.47
CA GLU A 93 5.39 -4.90 -27.23
C GLU A 93 5.85 -5.68 -25.99
N LEU A 94 6.29 -6.93 -26.16
CA LEU A 94 6.74 -7.79 -25.07
C LEU A 94 8.17 -7.47 -24.60
N ALA A 95 8.91 -6.65 -25.35
CA ALA A 95 10.27 -6.25 -24.98
C ALA A 95 10.22 -5.05 -24.01
N THR A 96 11.08 -5.08 -23.00
CA THR A 96 11.25 -4.00 -22.02
C THR A 96 12.69 -3.48 -22.05
N TRP A 97 12.89 -2.22 -21.68
CA TRP A 97 14.22 -1.62 -21.55
C TRP A 97 14.86 -1.99 -20.22
N ASP A 98 16.19 -2.11 -20.20
CA ASP A 98 16.95 -1.94 -18.96
C ASP A 98 17.11 -0.43 -18.74
N GLU A 99 16.33 0.12 -17.82
CA GLU A 99 16.22 1.58 -17.63
C GLU A 99 17.54 2.24 -17.22
N LYS A 100 18.41 1.53 -16.49
CA LYS A 100 19.72 2.07 -16.09
C LYS A 100 20.66 2.16 -17.28
N VAL A 101 20.71 1.11 -18.09
CA VAL A 101 21.53 1.09 -19.31
C VAL A 101 21.01 2.10 -20.32
N LEU A 102 19.68 2.16 -20.49
CA LEU A 102 19.04 3.12 -21.40
C LEU A 102 19.32 4.56 -20.98
N ALA A 103 19.17 4.90 -19.70
CA ALA A 103 19.44 6.25 -19.20
C ALA A 103 20.91 6.64 -19.38
N THR A 104 21.84 5.71 -19.21
CA THR A 104 23.27 5.95 -19.46
C THR A 104 23.52 6.30 -20.92
N LEU A 105 23.00 5.50 -21.86
CA LEU A 105 23.17 5.73 -23.29
C LEU A 105 22.49 7.03 -23.76
N LEU A 106 21.31 7.35 -23.23
CA LEU A 106 20.58 8.58 -23.56
C LEU A 106 21.24 9.83 -22.96
N ALA A 107 21.84 9.72 -21.77
CA ALA A 107 22.59 10.83 -21.16
C ALA A 107 23.83 11.18 -21.98
N GLU A 108 24.59 10.17 -22.44
CA GLU A 108 25.74 10.37 -23.34
C GLU A 108 25.31 11.05 -24.65
N LEU A 109 24.25 10.54 -25.30
CA LEU A 109 23.70 11.14 -26.53
C LEU A 109 23.16 12.56 -26.31
N LYS A 110 22.64 12.86 -25.11
CA LYS A 110 22.18 14.20 -24.73
C LYS A 110 23.34 15.18 -24.57
N GLU A 111 24.43 14.76 -23.94
CA GLU A 111 25.65 15.58 -23.80
C GLU A 111 26.26 15.94 -25.16
N ASP A 112 26.21 15.01 -26.10
CA ASP A 112 26.65 15.22 -27.48
C ASP A 112 25.64 16.02 -28.35
N GLY A 113 24.45 16.33 -27.80
CA GLY A 113 23.39 17.05 -28.50
C GLY A 113 22.72 16.25 -29.62
N ASP A 114 22.72 14.92 -29.52
CA ASP A 114 22.44 14.01 -30.64
C ASP A 114 21.17 13.16 -30.44
N LEU A 115 20.16 13.73 -29.78
CA LEU A 115 18.85 13.09 -29.52
C LEU A 115 17.84 13.21 -30.69
N ASP A 116 18.14 13.99 -31.72
CA ASP A 116 17.20 14.22 -32.82
C ASP A 116 16.86 12.93 -33.60
N GLY A 117 15.60 12.53 -33.67
CA GLY A 117 15.16 11.40 -34.50
C GLY A 117 15.38 10.00 -33.91
N ILE A 118 15.82 9.87 -32.65
CA ILE A 118 15.87 8.56 -31.94
C ILE A 118 14.59 8.25 -31.14
N GLY A 119 13.66 9.22 -31.03
CA GLY A 119 12.37 9.03 -30.36
C GLY A 119 12.36 9.35 -28.86
N PHE A 120 13.40 10.02 -28.35
CA PHE A 120 13.48 10.57 -26.99
C PHE A 120 13.73 12.08 -27.07
N SER A 121 13.00 12.87 -26.29
CA SER A 121 13.24 14.30 -26.12
C SER A 121 14.15 14.58 -24.92
N ASP A 122 14.72 15.78 -24.83
CA ASP A 122 15.49 16.22 -23.66
C ASP A 122 14.72 16.02 -22.34
N ALA A 123 13.41 16.29 -22.37
CA ALA A 123 12.52 16.13 -21.23
C ALA A 123 12.27 14.65 -20.87
N ASP A 124 12.24 13.75 -21.86
CA ASP A 124 12.11 12.31 -21.62
C ASP A 124 13.38 11.75 -20.95
N VAL A 125 14.56 12.23 -21.38
CA VAL A 125 15.84 11.88 -20.75
C VAL A 125 15.93 12.43 -19.34
N ASP A 126 15.54 13.70 -19.11
CA ASP A 126 15.52 14.30 -17.78
C ASP A 126 14.53 13.59 -16.85
N GLN A 127 13.36 13.20 -17.35
CA GLN A 127 12.38 12.45 -16.57
C GLN A 127 12.91 11.04 -16.24
N LEU A 128 13.55 10.35 -17.18
CA LEU A 128 14.13 9.02 -16.94
C LEU A 128 15.28 9.09 -15.92
N LEU A 129 16.14 10.10 -16.00
CA LEU A 129 17.20 10.34 -15.01
C LEU A 129 16.63 10.75 -13.65
N ALA A 130 15.56 11.55 -13.62
CA ALA A 130 14.86 11.94 -12.40
C ALA A 130 14.13 10.75 -11.76
N ASP A 131 13.52 9.87 -12.54
CA ASP A 131 12.86 8.64 -12.06
C ASP A 131 13.91 7.67 -11.48
N LEU A 132 15.10 7.60 -12.08
CA LEU A 132 16.23 6.85 -11.52
C LEU A 132 16.82 7.50 -10.26
N ALA A 133 16.83 8.83 -10.18
CA ALA A 133 17.28 9.59 -9.00
C ALA A 133 16.26 9.56 -7.85
N LEU A 134 14.96 9.53 -8.13
CA LEU A 134 13.87 9.29 -7.17
C LEU A 134 13.84 7.83 -6.67
N ASN A 135 14.50 6.93 -7.41
CA ASN A 135 14.79 5.55 -7.02
C ASN A 135 16.14 5.40 -6.29
N GLU A 136 16.83 6.49 -5.94
CA GLU A 136 17.81 6.42 -4.84
C GLU A 136 17.06 6.14 -3.53
N PRO A 137 17.55 5.18 -2.72
CA PRO A 137 16.78 4.66 -1.60
C PRO A 137 16.56 5.74 -0.52
N HIS A 138 15.33 6.27 -0.48
CA HIS A 138 14.81 6.95 0.71
C HIS A 138 14.55 5.93 1.82
N GLU A 139 14.72 6.39 3.05
CA GLU A 139 14.90 5.57 4.24
C GLU A 139 13.55 5.13 4.78
N VAL A 140 13.36 3.84 5.03
CA VAL A 140 12.09 3.28 5.49
C VAL A 140 12.35 2.30 6.62
N GLU A 141 11.74 2.57 7.76
CA GLU A 141 11.86 1.73 8.94
C GLU A 141 11.14 0.40 8.80
N ASP A 142 11.60 -0.57 9.60
CA ASP A 142 11.13 -1.95 9.67
C ASP A 142 9.63 -2.01 10.00
N PRO A 143 8.79 -2.72 9.22
CA PRO A 143 7.38 -2.91 9.56
C PRO A 143 7.28 -3.81 10.80
N GLY A 144 7.16 -3.16 11.96
CA GLY A 144 7.06 -3.79 13.27
C GLY A 144 5.94 -4.82 13.41
N GLU A 145 6.08 -5.63 14.46
CA GLU A 145 5.12 -6.65 14.88
C GLU A 145 3.75 -6.05 15.24
N GLN A 146 2.71 -6.92 15.23
CA GLN A 146 1.30 -6.60 15.47
C GLN A 146 1.06 -5.53 16.54
N GLU A 147 0.22 -4.53 16.24
CA GLU A 147 -0.23 -3.56 17.25
C GLU A 147 -1.00 -4.28 18.37
N PRO A 148 -0.53 -4.19 19.63
CA PRO A 148 -1.09 -4.98 20.73
C PRO A 148 -2.47 -4.45 21.19
N PRO A 149 -3.34 -5.29 21.80
CA PRO A 149 -4.60 -4.84 22.40
C PRO A 149 -4.40 -3.77 23.49
N GLU A 150 -5.15 -2.66 23.43
CA GLU A 150 -5.04 -1.51 24.36
C GLU A 150 -5.28 -1.87 25.85
N ASN A 151 -6.08 -2.91 26.12
CA ASN A 151 -6.39 -3.37 27.48
C ASN A 151 -6.08 -4.87 27.60
N PRO A 152 -4.82 -5.24 27.88
CA PRO A 152 -4.45 -6.64 28.00
C PRO A 152 -5.17 -7.32 29.17
N VAL A 153 -5.68 -8.52 28.92
CA VAL A 153 -6.17 -9.45 29.94
C VAL A 153 -5.02 -9.87 30.83
N THR A 154 -3.87 -10.15 30.21
CA THR A 154 -2.62 -10.49 30.88
C THR A 154 -2.09 -9.31 31.70
N ARG A 155 -1.57 -9.61 32.88
CA ARG A 155 -0.82 -8.72 33.75
C ARG A 155 0.60 -9.27 33.92
N LEU A 156 1.55 -8.39 34.23
CA LEU A 156 2.93 -8.81 34.52
C LEU A 156 2.97 -9.86 35.63
N GLY A 157 3.69 -10.95 35.40
CA GLY A 157 3.80 -12.11 36.29
C GLY A 157 2.81 -13.26 36.00
N ASP A 158 1.78 -13.03 35.17
CA ASP A 158 0.86 -14.08 34.75
C ASP A 158 1.56 -15.13 33.89
N LEU A 159 1.35 -16.40 34.23
CA LEU A 159 1.85 -17.54 33.49
C LEU A 159 0.70 -18.29 32.83
N TRP A 160 0.64 -18.24 31.51
CA TRP A 160 -0.36 -18.95 30.73
C TRP A 160 0.14 -20.34 30.34
N ILE A 161 -0.70 -21.35 30.56
CA ILE A 161 -0.50 -22.73 30.14
C ILE A 161 -1.25 -22.94 28.83
N LEU A 162 -0.51 -23.15 27.74
CA LEU A 162 -1.01 -23.28 26.37
C LEU A 162 -0.80 -24.75 25.96
N GLY A 163 -1.66 -25.65 26.44
CA GLY A 163 -1.46 -27.09 26.24
C GLY A 163 -0.17 -27.54 26.95
N ASP A 164 0.81 -28.03 26.19
CA ASP A 164 2.12 -28.39 26.75
C ASP A 164 3.13 -27.22 26.74
N HIS A 165 2.73 -26.05 26.23
CA HIS A 165 3.52 -24.82 26.20
C HIS A 165 3.28 -23.97 27.46
N ARG A 166 4.24 -23.12 27.80
CA ARG A 166 4.12 -22.12 28.86
C ARG A 166 4.54 -20.76 28.30
N LEU A 167 3.76 -19.73 28.57
CA LEU A 167 4.02 -18.34 28.18
C LEU A 167 3.91 -17.44 29.41
N LEU A 168 5.05 -16.90 29.86
CA LEU A 168 5.11 -15.98 31.00
C LEU A 168 5.11 -14.53 30.51
N CYS A 169 4.26 -13.70 31.11
CA CYS A 169 4.40 -12.25 31.01
C CYS A 169 5.48 -11.79 32.00
N GLY A 170 6.70 -11.58 31.53
CA GLY A 170 7.86 -11.40 32.42
C GLY A 170 9.11 -10.90 31.72
N ASP A 171 10.15 -10.68 32.51
CA ASP A 171 11.41 -10.10 32.05
C ASP A 171 12.50 -11.18 31.93
N SER A 172 12.95 -11.45 30.71
CA SER A 172 14.00 -12.44 30.43
C SER A 172 15.37 -12.11 31.06
N THR A 173 15.56 -10.89 31.57
CA THR A 173 16.77 -10.51 32.33
C THR A 173 16.66 -10.85 33.82
N LYS A 174 15.52 -11.34 34.30
CA LYS A 174 15.30 -11.74 35.69
C LYS A 174 15.34 -13.26 35.84
N ALA A 175 16.24 -13.73 36.71
CA ALA A 175 16.39 -15.16 37.00
C ALA A 175 15.12 -15.78 37.62
N GLU A 176 14.38 -15.00 38.41
CA GLU A 176 13.13 -15.42 39.04
C GLU A 176 12.03 -15.72 38.01
N ASP A 177 11.88 -14.85 37.01
CA ASP A 177 10.91 -15.04 35.92
C ASP A 177 11.31 -16.25 35.06
N MET A 178 12.59 -16.39 34.71
CA MET A 178 13.08 -17.55 33.95
C MET A 178 12.84 -18.86 34.72
N GLN A 179 13.13 -18.89 36.02
CA GLN A 179 12.89 -20.05 36.88
C GLN A 179 11.39 -20.37 37.00
N ARG A 180 10.52 -19.35 37.05
CA ARG A 180 9.05 -19.52 37.05
C ARG A 180 8.55 -20.12 35.74
N LEU A 181 9.04 -19.61 34.61
CA LEU A 181 8.72 -20.11 33.27
C LEU A 181 9.18 -21.56 33.08
N MET A 182 10.45 -21.85 33.38
CA MET A 182 11.07 -23.14 33.12
C MET A 182 10.66 -24.22 34.13
N GLY A 183 10.47 -23.85 35.40
CA GLY A 183 10.22 -24.82 36.47
C GLY A 183 11.36 -25.84 36.56
N THR A 184 11.04 -27.12 36.34
CA THR A 184 12.03 -28.22 36.30
C THR A 184 12.42 -28.63 34.88
N ASP A 185 11.86 -28.01 33.85
CA ASP A 185 12.20 -28.33 32.46
C ASP A 185 13.61 -27.82 32.11
N VAL A 186 14.27 -28.54 31.20
CA VAL A 186 15.55 -28.16 30.61
C VAL A 186 15.36 -28.03 29.09
N ALA A 187 15.75 -26.89 28.52
CA ALA A 187 15.60 -26.63 27.09
C ALA A 187 16.72 -27.29 26.27
N MET A 188 16.34 -27.98 25.19
CA MET A 188 17.28 -28.61 24.25
C MET A 188 17.70 -27.67 23.12
N LEU A 189 17.03 -26.52 22.99
CA LEU A 189 17.30 -25.46 22.02
C LEU A 189 16.93 -24.12 22.66
N CYS A 190 17.79 -23.12 22.50
CA CYS A 190 17.43 -21.74 22.74
C CYS A 190 17.44 -21.01 21.39
N ALA A 191 16.29 -20.48 20.98
CA ALA A 191 16.20 -19.55 19.86
C ALA A 191 15.72 -18.22 20.43
N SER A 192 16.28 -17.10 19.99
CA SER A 192 15.96 -15.79 20.58
C SER A 192 16.02 -14.67 19.55
N ASP A 193 15.00 -13.83 19.53
CA ASP A 193 14.94 -12.62 18.71
C ASP A 193 14.78 -11.37 19.60
N PRO A 194 15.83 -10.97 20.34
CA PRO A 194 15.76 -9.85 21.27
C PRO A 194 15.60 -8.49 20.58
N PRO A 195 15.01 -7.48 21.25
CA PRO A 195 14.97 -6.12 20.74
C PRO A 195 16.38 -5.56 20.54
N TYR A 196 16.63 -4.89 19.41
CA TYR A 196 17.97 -4.46 18.98
C TYR A 196 18.48 -3.15 19.60
N LEU A 197 17.99 -2.80 20.80
CA LEU A 197 18.35 -1.59 21.56
C LEU A 197 18.17 -0.30 20.74
N VAL A 198 17.07 -0.22 20.00
CA VAL A 198 16.62 0.99 19.29
C VAL A 198 15.48 1.56 20.13
N ASP A 199 15.61 2.79 20.61
CA ASP A 199 14.55 3.47 21.36
C ASP A 199 13.32 3.58 20.44
N TYR A 200 12.26 2.85 20.78
CA TYR A 200 11.00 2.85 20.06
C TYR A 200 10.11 3.97 20.64
N ASP A 201 10.54 5.23 20.50
CA ASP A 201 9.77 6.40 20.94
C ASP A 201 8.95 7.07 19.82
N GLY A 202 8.84 6.43 18.65
CA GLY A 202 8.10 6.99 17.52
C GLY A 202 8.72 8.27 16.95
N THR A 203 9.97 8.58 17.32
CA THR A 203 10.77 9.61 16.65
C THR A 203 12.03 8.96 16.07
N ASN A 204 12.22 9.12 14.76
CA ASN A 204 13.41 8.62 14.08
C ASN A 204 14.59 9.47 14.53
N HIS A 205 15.23 9.06 15.62
CA HIS A 205 16.56 9.39 16.15
C HIS A 205 16.53 9.38 17.69
N PRO A 206 17.66 9.11 18.37
CA PRO A 206 17.77 9.39 19.80
C PRO A 206 17.34 10.85 20.04
N SER A 207 16.23 11.00 20.74
CA SER A 207 15.71 12.28 21.16
C SER A 207 16.78 13.02 21.96
N GLU A 208 16.75 14.36 21.91
CA GLU A 208 17.74 15.30 22.47
C GLU A 208 17.97 15.16 24.00
N HIS A 209 17.44 14.14 24.66
CA HIS A 209 17.41 13.99 26.11
C HIS A 209 18.71 13.48 26.75
N HIS A 210 19.72 13.04 25.99
CA HIS A 210 21.00 12.58 26.56
C HIS A 210 22.17 13.58 26.49
N ALA A 211 21.94 14.83 26.06
CA ALA A 211 22.98 15.87 26.02
C ALA A 211 22.97 16.84 27.23
N LYS A 212 22.42 16.45 28.38
CA LYS A 212 22.55 17.23 29.64
C LYS A 212 23.53 16.58 30.62
N ALA A 213 24.78 16.44 30.19
CA ALA A 213 25.90 16.31 31.11
C ALA A 213 27.14 16.99 30.53
N GLY A 214 27.20 18.32 30.72
CA GLY A 214 28.44 19.08 30.72
C GLY A 214 28.85 19.73 29.40
N ARG A 215 28.50 21.02 29.23
CA ARG A 215 29.43 22.15 29.04
C ARG A 215 28.66 23.45 28.76
N GLU A 216 29.25 24.55 29.21
CA GLU A 216 28.70 25.90 29.26
C GLU A 216 28.46 26.51 27.87
N ALA A 217 27.55 27.49 27.84
CA ALA A 217 27.16 28.26 26.68
C ALA A 217 28.34 29.04 26.07
N GLY A 218 28.52 28.92 24.77
CA GLY A 218 29.38 29.76 23.93
C GLY A 218 28.80 29.82 22.51
N GLU A 219 28.66 31.03 22.00
CA GLU A 219 28.00 31.39 20.75
C GLU A 219 28.58 30.67 19.52
N GLY A 220 27.71 30.13 18.67
CA GLY A 220 28.05 29.56 17.36
C GLY A 220 27.29 28.28 17.05
N LYS A 221 26.10 28.39 16.42
CA LYS A 221 25.41 27.24 15.82
C LYS A 221 26.24 26.72 14.64
N LEU A 222 27.06 25.71 14.87
CA LEU A 222 27.52 24.82 13.81
C LEU A 222 26.40 23.80 13.55
N LEU A 223 25.90 23.76 12.31
CA LEU A 223 25.12 22.64 11.76
C LEU A 223 26.02 21.39 11.86
N GLY A 224 25.81 20.59 12.91
CA GLY A 224 26.61 19.39 13.15
C GLY A 224 26.26 18.32 12.13
N ASN A 225 27.18 18.03 11.21
CA ASN A 225 27.18 16.80 10.43
C ASN A 225 27.11 15.61 11.40
N LYS A 226 25.97 14.92 11.45
CA LYS A 226 25.82 13.66 12.19
C LYS A 226 26.67 12.60 11.49
N HIS A 227 27.92 12.43 11.91
CA HIS A 227 28.80 11.39 11.38
C HIS A 227 28.35 10.03 11.92
N TRP A 228 28.26 9.02 11.04
CA TRP A 228 27.95 7.63 11.44
C TRP A 228 28.94 7.06 12.47
N ASP A 229 30.15 7.62 12.51
CA ASP A 229 31.23 7.23 13.42
C ASP A 229 31.09 7.85 14.83
N ALA A 230 30.12 8.74 15.04
CA ALA A 230 29.85 9.37 16.33
C ALA A 230 28.84 8.58 17.20
N TYR A 231 28.22 7.52 16.66
CA TYR A 231 27.31 6.67 17.41
C TYR A 231 28.10 5.74 18.33
N VAL A 232 27.90 5.90 19.64
CA VAL A 232 28.47 5.02 20.65
C VAL A 232 27.31 4.32 21.35
N ASP A 233 27.28 2.99 21.25
CA ASP A 233 26.33 2.17 22.01
C ASP A 233 26.44 2.48 23.51
N PRO A 234 25.31 2.60 24.25
CA PRO A 234 25.34 2.74 25.69
C PRO A 234 26.23 1.67 26.33
N LYS A 235 27.04 2.04 27.34
CA LYS A 235 27.94 1.09 28.03
C LYS A 235 27.22 -0.09 28.67
N THR A 236 25.90 0.00 28.85
CA THR A 236 25.01 -1.02 29.41
C THR A 236 24.47 -2.01 28.36
N SER A 237 24.71 -1.80 27.07
CA SER A 237 24.10 -2.58 25.98
C SER A 237 24.60 -4.03 25.91
N VAL A 238 25.89 -4.28 26.14
CA VAL A 238 26.44 -5.67 26.23
C VAL A 238 25.86 -6.41 27.43
N ALA A 239 25.68 -5.70 28.55
CA ALA A 239 25.19 -6.29 29.79
C ALA A 239 23.78 -6.87 29.62
N PHE A 240 22.89 -6.18 28.89
CA PHE A 240 21.55 -6.71 28.57
C PHE A 240 21.61 -8.08 27.88
N PHE A 241 22.34 -8.18 26.75
CA PHE A 241 22.46 -9.44 26.03
C PHE A 241 23.18 -10.50 26.88
N ALA A 242 24.23 -10.11 27.59
CA ALA A 242 25.00 -11.03 28.41
C ALA A 242 24.18 -11.58 29.59
N ASP A 243 23.35 -10.75 30.24
CA ASP A 243 22.57 -11.14 31.41
C ASP A 243 21.43 -12.09 31.06
N TYR A 244 20.63 -11.79 30.02
CA TYR A 244 19.58 -12.73 29.63
C TYR A 244 20.19 -14.04 29.10
N LEU A 245 21.29 -14.00 28.34
CA LEU A 245 21.96 -15.21 27.86
C LEU A 245 22.46 -16.06 29.04
N ARG A 246 23.09 -15.43 30.04
CA ARG A 246 23.55 -16.12 31.26
C ARG A 246 22.42 -16.88 31.95
N ILE A 247 21.27 -16.23 32.08
CA ILE A 247 20.07 -16.76 32.74
C ILE A 247 19.39 -17.83 31.88
N ALA A 248 19.17 -17.56 30.60
CA ALA A 248 18.56 -18.51 29.67
C ALA A 248 19.39 -19.80 29.60
N LEU A 249 20.71 -19.66 29.46
CA LEU A 249 21.62 -20.79 29.39
C LEU A 249 21.56 -21.64 30.66
N SER A 250 21.39 -21.09 31.88
CA SER A 250 21.31 -21.92 33.09
C SER A 250 20.12 -22.88 33.12
N HIS A 251 19.16 -22.72 32.22
CA HIS A 251 18.02 -23.62 32.03
C HIS A 251 18.08 -24.43 30.72
N CYS A 252 19.18 -24.35 29.99
CA CYS A 252 19.42 -25.15 28.79
C CYS A 252 20.31 -26.34 29.10
N ASP A 253 20.14 -27.42 28.33
CA ASP A 253 21.10 -28.51 28.28
C ASP A 253 22.50 -27.97 27.93
N GLU A 254 23.56 -28.57 28.49
CA GLU A 254 24.92 -28.10 28.26
C GLU A 254 25.33 -28.11 26.78
N ARG A 255 24.71 -28.98 25.97
CA ARG A 255 24.91 -29.12 24.52
C ARG A 255 23.81 -28.48 23.68
N ALA A 256 22.87 -27.75 24.30
CA ALA A 256 21.82 -27.06 23.57
C ALA A 256 22.44 -26.04 22.59
N PRO A 257 22.05 -26.06 21.31
CA PRO A 257 22.42 -25.00 20.39
C PRO A 257 21.64 -23.73 20.71
N VAL A 258 22.27 -22.61 20.36
CA VAL A 258 21.71 -21.27 20.51
C VAL A 258 21.58 -20.65 19.12
N TYR A 259 20.39 -20.10 18.84
CA TYR A 259 20.11 -19.21 17.72
C TYR A 259 19.79 -17.83 18.27
N GLN A 260 20.47 -16.80 17.80
CA GLN A 260 20.15 -15.43 18.16
C GLN A 260 20.11 -14.54 16.92
N TRP A 261 18.92 -14.06 16.57
CA TRP A 261 18.74 -13.06 15.53
C TRP A 261 19.22 -11.70 16.05
N HIS A 262 19.88 -10.93 15.19
CA HIS A 262 20.39 -9.61 15.56
C HIS A 262 20.51 -8.72 14.33
N ALA A 263 20.49 -7.40 14.54
CA ALA A 263 20.91 -6.47 13.48
C ALA A 263 22.41 -6.62 13.20
N THR A 264 22.83 -6.56 11.93
CA THR A 264 24.24 -6.71 11.53
C THR A 264 25.17 -5.72 12.23
N ARG A 265 24.73 -4.47 12.45
CA ARG A 265 25.52 -3.47 13.18
C ARG A 265 25.75 -3.79 14.65
N ARG A 266 24.93 -4.65 15.25
CA ARG A 266 25.05 -5.09 16.64
C ARG A 266 25.89 -6.36 16.78
N GLN A 267 26.41 -6.91 15.67
CA GLN A 267 27.12 -8.19 15.67
C GLN A 267 28.24 -8.26 16.70
N ALA A 268 29.16 -7.28 16.73
CA ALA A 268 30.29 -7.29 17.66
C ALA A 268 29.85 -7.24 19.13
N LEU A 269 28.76 -6.53 19.42
CA LEU A 269 28.20 -6.40 20.76
C LEU A 269 27.56 -7.72 21.22
N VAL A 270 26.76 -8.33 20.35
CA VAL A 270 26.13 -9.63 20.60
C VAL A 270 27.20 -10.73 20.72
N GLU A 271 28.23 -10.69 19.89
CA GLU A 271 29.34 -11.65 19.92
C GLU A 271 30.14 -11.52 21.23
N GLN A 272 30.40 -10.30 21.68
CA GLN A 272 31.01 -10.06 23.00
C GLN A 272 30.14 -10.65 24.13
N ALA A 273 28.81 -10.48 24.08
CA ALA A 273 27.90 -11.07 25.05
C ALA A 273 27.91 -12.61 25.01
N TRP A 274 28.04 -13.21 23.83
CA TRP A 274 28.23 -14.66 23.65
C TRP A 274 29.54 -15.12 24.29
N GLU A 275 30.64 -14.43 24.05
CA GLU A 275 31.96 -14.76 24.61
C GLU A 275 31.97 -14.68 26.14
N MET A 276 31.35 -13.65 26.71
CA MET A 276 31.19 -13.50 28.17
C MET A 276 30.43 -14.66 28.80
N ASN A 277 29.53 -15.30 28.05
CA ASN A 277 28.77 -16.47 28.47
C ASN A 277 29.37 -17.80 28.02
N GLY A 278 30.61 -17.79 27.51
CA GLY A 278 31.29 -19.00 27.08
C GLY A 278 30.66 -19.68 25.86
N LEU A 279 29.88 -18.96 25.06
CA LEU A 279 29.36 -19.46 23.79
C LEU A 279 30.41 -19.35 22.68
N LEU A 280 30.38 -20.32 21.78
CA LEU A 280 31.08 -20.30 20.50
C LEU A 280 30.07 -19.88 19.43
N VAL A 281 30.34 -18.77 18.74
CA VAL A 281 29.69 -18.49 17.45
C VAL A 281 30.29 -19.46 16.43
N HIS A 282 29.55 -20.50 16.05
CA HIS A 282 30.05 -21.47 15.08
C HIS A 282 29.90 -20.95 13.65
N GLN A 283 28.72 -20.43 13.34
CA GLN A 283 28.37 -19.89 12.03
C GLN A 283 27.37 -18.74 12.18
N THR A 284 27.33 -17.85 11.19
CA THR A 284 26.24 -16.88 11.03
C THR A 284 25.29 -17.40 9.95
N ILE A 285 24.04 -17.63 10.34
CA ILE A 285 22.95 -17.88 9.41
C ILE A 285 22.48 -16.54 8.88
N VAL A 286 22.17 -16.47 7.59
CA VAL A 286 21.69 -15.29 6.91
C VAL A 286 20.31 -15.63 6.37
N TRP A 287 19.26 -15.15 7.03
CA TRP A 287 17.93 -15.20 6.45
C TRP A 287 17.87 -14.21 5.29
N SER A 288 17.90 -14.72 4.06
CA SER A 288 17.77 -13.92 2.85
C SER A 288 16.29 -13.62 2.63
N LYS A 289 15.91 -12.37 2.92
CA LYS A 289 14.57 -11.85 2.66
C LYS A 289 14.34 -11.82 1.15
N THR A 290 13.10 -11.99 0.72
CA THR A 290 12.73 -11.88 -0.70
C THR A 290 13.01 -10.49 -1.27
N ARG A 291 13.02 -9.45 -0.42
CA ARG A 291 13.30 -8.06 -0.78
C ARG A 291 14.24 -7.38 0.22
N GLY A 292 15.00 -6.38 -0.24
CA GLY A 292 15.88 -5.56 0.60
C GLY A 292 15.11 -4.56 1.45
N VAL A 293 15.57 -4.33 2.68
CA VAL A 293 15.06 -3.29 3.58
C VAL A 293 15.74 -1.97 3.24
N LEU A 294 14.92 -0.95 2.96
CA LEU A 294 15.33 0.41 2.62
C LEU A 294 15.88 1.12 3.86
N THR A 295 17.20 1.31 3.97
CA THR A 295 17.80 2.02 5.12
C THR A 295 18.78 3.08 4.62
N ARG A 296 19.22 3.97 5.52
CA ARG A 296 20.30 4.96 5.28
C ARG A 296 21.68 4.37 4.92
N SER A 297 21.79 3.05 4.83
CA SER A 297 23.04 2.36 4.56
C SER A 297 23.32 2.41 3.05
N HIS A 298 24.59 2.49 2.64
CA HIS A 298 24.97 2.45 1.22
C HIS A 298 24.46 1.21 0.46
N PHE A 299 24.13 0.13 1.18
CA PHE A 299 23.54 -1.09 0.64
C PHE A 299 22.26 -1.43 1.40
N LEU A 300 21.22 -1.89 0.69
CA LEU A 300 19.96 -2.33 1.29
C LEU A 300 20.16 -3.66 2.04
N TRP A 301 19.61 -3.75 3.25
CA TRP A 301 19.66 -4.98 4.04
C TRP A 301 18.63 -5.98 3.52
N LYS A 302 19.02 -6.88 2.60
CA LYS A 302 18.18 -8.00 2.14
C LYS A 302 18.30 -9.24 3.04
N HIS A 303 18.84 -9.07 4.24
CA HIS A 303 19.03 -10.18 5.13
C HIS A 303 18.94 -9.79 6.59
N GLU A 304 18.58 -10.76 7.41
CA GLU A 304 18.77 -10.75 8.86
C GLU A 304 19.80 -11.82 9.21
N PRO A 305 20.91 -11.46 9.88
CA PRO A 305 21.81 -12.45 10.44
C PRO A 305 21.25 -13.04 11.73
N ALA A 306 21.53 -14.31 11.94
CA ALA A 306 21.37 -15.00 13.20
C ALA A 306 22.65 -15.75 13.54
N PHE A 307 23.17 -15.56 14.73
CA PHE A 307 24.25 -16.40 15.22
C PHE A 307 23.74 -17.80 15.52
N TYR A 308 24.49 -18.80 15.08
CA TYR A 308 24.29 -20.20 15.42
C TYR A 308 25.54 -20.73 16.12
N GLY A 309 25.34 -21.38 17.26
CA GLY A 309 26.44 -22.00 17.99
C GLY A 309 26.00 -22.69 19.28
N TRP A 310 26.93 -22.84 20.22
CA TRP A 310 26.74 -23.62 21.46
C TRP A 310 27.82 -23.25 22.48
N ARG A 311 27.73 -23.75 23.72
CA ARG A 311 28.76 -23.53 24.76
C ARG A 311 30.09 -24.15 24.36
N LYS A 312 31.20 -23.41 24.49
CA LYS A 312 32.56 -23.87 24.10
C LYS A 312 32.86 -25.28 24.66
N GLY A 313 33.20 -26.21 23.76
CA GLY A 313 33.46 -27.62 24.09
C GLY A 313 32.23 -28.54 24.10
N MET A 314 31.01 -27.99 24.11
CA MET A 314 29.76 -28.75 24.23
C MET A 314 28.96 -28.77 22.92
N GLN A 315 29.57 -29.28 21.86
CA GLN A 315 28.88 -29.37 20.56
C GLN A 315 27.62 -30.26 20.64
N PRO A 316 26.53 -29.90 19.93
CA PRO A 316 25.38 -30.78 19.76
C PRO A 316 25.75 -32.18 19.28
N GLU A 317 25.01 -33.17 19.78
CA GLU A 317 25.16 -34.57 19.41
C GLU A 317 24.97 -34.76 17.90
N ARG A 318 25.62 -35.79 17.34
CA ARG A 318 25.68 -35.96 15.87
C ARG A 318 24.30 -36.10 15.22
N ASP A 319 23.35 -36.72 15.90
CA ASP A 319 21.98 -36.94 15.43
C ASP A 319 21.07 -35.71 15.63
N ARG A 320 21.56 -34.66 16.30
CA ARG A 320 20.86 -33.39 16.54
C ARG A 320 21.51 -32.23 15.78
N ARG A 321 22.23 -32.53 14.69
CA ARG A 321 22.84 -31.51 13.83
C ARG A 321 21.93 -31.21 12.65
N PRO A 322 22.03 -30.01 12.05
CA PRO A 322 21.38 -29.74 10.78
C PRO A 322 21.82 -30.76 9.71
N PRO A 323 20.95 -31.10 8.74
CA PRO A 323 21.32 -31.96 7.63
C PRO A 323 22.57 -31.45 6.88
N PRO A 324 23.45 -32.34 6.39
CA PRO A 324 24.68 -31.93 5.67
C PRO A 324 24.43 -31.12 4.39
N SER A 325 23.20 -31.12 3.87
CA SER A 325 22.77 -30.37 2.70
C SER A 325 22.35 -28.93 3.00
N GLU A 326 22.14 -28.58 4.27
CA GLU A 326 21.72 -27.23 4.65
C GLU A 326 22.86 -26.23 4.49
N THR A 327 22.50 -24.99 4.12
CA THR A 327 23.46 -23.90 3.95
C THR A 327 23.21 -22.79 4.97
N THR A 328 24.19 -21.91 5.14
CA THR A 328 24.07 -20.75 6.02
C THR A 328 23.19 -19.66 5.45
N ILE A 329 22.75 -19.74 4.19
CA ILE A 329 21.81 -18.78 3.59
C ILE A 329 20.43 -19.44 3.53
N TRP A 330 19.48 -18.86 4.27
CA TRP A 330 18.11 -19.36 4.30
C TRP A 330 17.25 -18.46 3.42
N GLU A 331 16.93 -18.94 2.22
CA GLU A 331 15.99 -18.30 1.31
C GLU A 331 14.57 -18.71 1.69
N LEU A 332 14.14 -18.27 2.87
CA LEU A 332 12.77 -18.42 3.31
C LEU A 332 12.00 -17.22 2.78
N GLY A 333 11.13 -17.48 1.81
CA GLY A 333 10.07 -16.54 1.48
C GLY A 333 9.29 -16.16 2.75
N SER A 334 8.57 -15.05 2.71
CA SER A 334 7.50 -14.78 3.67
C SER A 334 6.35 -15.79 3.44
N GLU A 335 6.65 -17.08 3.38
CA GLU A 335 5.72 -18.20 3.26
C GLU A 335 5.44 -18.75 4.66
N SER A 336 4.18 -18.71 5.06
CA SER A 336 3.65 -19.39 6.25
C SER A 336 2.35 -20.11 5.86
N ASP A 337 2.38 -21.44 5.86
CA ASP A 337 1.27 -22.40 6.05
C ASP A 337 -0.09 -22.20 5.34
N GLY A 338 -0.19 -21.37 4.31
CA GLY A 338 -1.47 -21.09 3.65
C GLY A 338 -2.48 -20.33 4.51
N ILE A 339 -2.06 -19.76 5.65
CA ILE A 339 -2.84 -18.84 6.48
C ILE A 339 -2.19 -17.47 6.39
N HIS A 340 -2.07 -16.97 5.16
CA HIS A 340 -1.67 -15.59 4.90
C HIS A 340 -2.91 -14.70 4.85
N PRO A 341 -2.92 -13.55 5.54
CA PRO A 341 -4.02 -12.61 5.42
C PRO A 341 -4.06 -12.10 3.98
N CYS A 342 -5.03 -12.57 3.20
CA CYS A 342 -5.14 -12.23 1.79
C CYS A 342 -6.53 -11.74 1.44
N LEU A 343 -6.60 -11.02 0.32
CA LEU A 343 -7.83 -10.52 -0.25
C LEU A 343 -8.14 -11.25 -1.55
N HIS A 344 -9.43 -11.32 -1.87
CA HIS A 344 -9.85 -11.73 -3.20
C HIS A 344 -9.23 -10.81 -4.27
N PRO A 345 -8.87 -11.29 -5.48
CA PRO A 345 -8.21 -10.50 -6.52
C PRO A 345 -9.00 -9.25 -6.94
N ASP A 346 -10.32 -9.29 -6.82
CA ASP A 346 -11.22 -8.16 -7.08
C ASP A 346 -11.52 -7.26 -5.87
N ALA A 347 -10.94 -7.54 -4.71
CA ALA A 347 -11.04 -6.66 -3.55
C ALA A 347 -10.43 -5.29 -3.91
N LEU A 348 -11.18 -4.24 -3.62
CA LEU A 348 -10.79 -2.89 -4.01
C LEU A 348 -9.94 -2.25 -2.92
N VAL A 349 -8.79 -1.72 -3.33
CA VAL A 349 -7.85 -0.98 -2.50
C VAL A 349 -7.82 0.48 -2.97
N LEU A 350 -7.79 1.41 -2.02
CA LEU A 350 -7.81 2.84 -2.29
C LEU A 350 -6.42 3.32 -2.70
N THR A 351 -6.27 3.73 -3.96
CA THR A 351 -5.06 4.37 -4.49
C THR A 351 -5.25 5.88 -4.63
N ASP A 352 -4.17 6.62 -4.86
CA ASP A 352 -4.22 8.06 -5.17
C ASP A 352 -4.87 8.37 -6.54
N ALA A 353 -5.14 7.32 -7.34
CA ALA A 353 -5.92 7.35 -8.57
C ALA A 353 -7.38 6.85 -8.38
N GLY A 354 -7.81 6.53 -7.16
CA GLY A 354 -9.13 5.97 -6.83
C GLY A 354 -9.07 4.48 -6.47
N TYR A 355 -10.23 3.84 -6.29
CA TYR A 355 -10.24 2.40 -5.97
C TYR A 355 -9.80 1.55 -7.17
N ARG A 356 -8.95 0.55 -6.92
CA ARG A 356 -8.48 -0.44 -7.90
C ARG A 356 -8.57 -1.85 -7.34
N PRO A 357 -8.90 -2.87 -8.16
CA PRO A 357 -8.76 -4.27 -7.74
C PRO A 357 -7.32 -4.55 -7.32
N ILE A 358 -7.12 -5.24 -6.19
CA ILE A 358 -5.79 -5.53 -5.65
C ILE A 358 -4.89 -6.23 -6.66
N ARG A 359 -5.43 -7.09 -7.54
CA ARG A 359 -4.67 -7.76 -8.61
C ARG A 359 -4.10 -6.85 -9.69
N THR A 360 -4.61 -5.62 -9.80
CA THR A 360 -4.17 -4.63 -10.79
C THR A 360 -3.15 -3.67 -10.24
N ILE A 361 -2.91 -3.70 -8.92
CA ILE A 361 -1.95 -2.86 -8.25
C ILE A 361 -0.56 -3.42 -8.50
N SER A 362 0.37 -2.54 -8.85
CA SER A 362 1.77 -2.84 -9.12
C SER A 362 2.67 -2.22 -8.06
N VAL A 363 3.92 -2.70 -7.98
CA VAL A 363 4.96 -2.05 -7.18
C VAL A 363 5.12 -0.60 -7.63
N GLY A 364 5.22 0.32 -6.69
CA GLY A 364 5.29 1.76 -6.94
C GLY A 364 3.94 2.48 -6.99
N ASP A 365 2.82 1.78 -7.22
CA ASP A 365 1.49 2.37 -7.05
C ASP A 365 1.30 2.84 -5.61
N ARG A 366 0.60 3.95 -5.38
CA ARG A 366 0.42 4.51 -4.04
C ARG A 366 -0.92 4.15 -3.44
N VAL A 367 -0.92 3.56 -2.24
CA VAL A 367 -2.14 3.15 -1.50
C VAL A 367 -2.30 3.93 -0.21
N TYR A 368 -3.55 4.15 0.21
CA TYR A 368 -3.87 4.92 1.39
C TYR A 368 -3.71 4.10 2.68
N ALA A 369 -2.94 4.57 3.65
CA ALA A 369 -2.57 3.82 4.85
C ALA A 369 -3.16 4.41 6.15
N ALA A 370 -2.96 3.72 7.27
CA ALA A 370 -3.48 4.05 8.61
C ALA A 370 -3.00 5.42 9.15
N ASP A 371 -1.90 5.94 8.62
CA ASP A 371 -1.39 7.28 8.95
C ASP A 371 -2.11 8.42 8.23
N GLY A 372 -3.11 8.10 7.40
CA GLY A 372 -3.86 9.08 6.65
C GLY A 372 -3.09 9.65 5.47
N ARG A 373 -2.04 8.95 5.00
CA ARG A 373 -1.22 9.33 3.84
C ARG A 373 -1.20 8.22 2.79
N PHE A 374 -0.70 8.55 1.61
CA PHE A 374 -0.51 7.60 0.51
C PHE A 374 0.93 7.14 0.44
N HIS A 375 1.15 5.83 0.51
CA HIS A 375 2.46 5.20 0.51
C HIS A 375 2.64 4.30 -0.71
N PRO A 376 3.84 4.22 -1.29
CA PRO A 376 4.09 3.32 -2.41
C PRO A 376 3.99 1.86 -1.98
N VAL A 377 3.50 1.03 -2.89
CA VAL A 377 3.42 -0.41 -2.74
C VAL A 377 4.83 -0.96 -2.93
N ALA A 378 5.43 -1.42 -1.84
CA ALA A 378 6.74 -2.06 -1.82
C ALA A 378 6.71 -3.48 -2.39
N GLY A 379 5.53 -4.14 -2.42
CA GLY A 379 5.40 -5.50 -2.90
C GLY A 379 3.98 -5.95 -3.20
N VAL A 380 3.86 -6.81 -4.20
CA VAL A 380 2.62 -7.49 -4.60
C VAL A 380 2.87 -8.99 -4.51
N SER A 381 1.90 -9.73 -3.99
CA SER A 381 1.97 -11.18 -3.87
C SER A 381 0.63 -11.79 -4.21
N SER A 382 0.68 -12.98 -4.82
CA SER A 382 -0.51 -13.78 -5.05
C SER A 382 -0.19 -15.27 -4.99
N HIS A 383 -1.19 -16.07 -4.61
CA HIS A 383 -1.07 -17.53 -4.59
C HIS A 383 -2.46 -18.18 -4.65
N ILE A 384 -2.50 -19.48 -4.94
CA ILE A 384 -3.75 -20.25 -4.91
C ILE A 384 -4.17 -20.50 -3.46
N TYR A 385 -5.36 -20.02 -3.13
CA TYR A 385 -5.99 -20.17 -1.82
C TYR A 385 -6.48 -21.61 -1.63
N ARG A 386 -6.04 -22.23 -0.53
CA ARG A 386 -6.30 -23.66 -0.25
C ARG A 386 -7.40 -23.89 0.79
N SER A 387 -8.03 -22.84 1.29
CA SER A 387 -9.16 -22.90 2.20
C SER A 387 -10.48 -22.81 1.41
N PRO A 388 -11.55 -23.51 1.84
CA PRO A 388 -12.78 -23.62 1.04
C PRO A 388 -13.60 -22.32 0.98
N GLU A 389 -13.34 -21.34 1.83
CA GLU A 389 -14.20 -20.16 2.00
C GLU A 389 -13.41 -18.86 2.22
N LEU A 390 -13.96 -17.76 1.71
CA LEU A 390 -13.60 -16.39 2.08
C LEU A 390 -14.69 -15.77 2.97
N ILE A 391 -14.31 -14.78 3.75
CA ILE A 391 -15.23 -13.93 4.50
C ILE A 391 -15.55 -12.69 3.68
N LYS A 392 -16.82 -12.50 3.37
CA LYS A 392 -17.35 -11.33 2.68
C LYS A 392 -17.91 -10.36 3.71
N ILE A 393 -17.26 -9.20 3.84
CA ILE A 393 -17.67 -8.13 4.74
C ILE A 393 -18.33 -7.02 3.92
N VAL A 394 -19.47 -6.51 4.40
CA VAL A 394 -20.14 -5.38 3.75
C VAL A 394 -20.47 -4.29 4.77
N ALA A 395 -20.00 -3.07 4.49
CA ALA A 395 -20.33 -1.90 5.29
C ALA A 395 -21.65 -1.23 4.81
N LYS A 396 -22.38 -0.64 5.76
CA LYS A 396 -23.62 0.11 5.52
C LYS A 396 -23.31 1.37 4.74
N ARG A 397 -24.16 1.67 3.75
CA ARG A 397 -24.01 2.82 2.83
C ARG A 397 -22.73 2.78 1.97
N GLY A 398 -22.08 1.62 1.88
CA GLY A 398 -21.17 1.26 0.80
C GLY A 398 -21.80 0.16 -0.07
N ASN A 399 -21.61 0.28 -1.39
CA ASN A 399 -22.07 -0.72 -2.37
C ASN A 399 -21.02 -1.79 -2.70
N GLN A 400 -19.85 -1.75 -2.05
CA GLN A 400 -18.74 -2.65 -2.32
C GLN A 400 -18.45 -3.51 -1.09
N ALA A 401 -18.37 -4.81 -1.32
CA ALA A 401 -17.93 -5.78 -0.34
C ALA A 401 -16.42 -5.97 -0.45
N THR A 402 -15.78 -6.38 0.65
CA THR A 402 -14.42 -6.91 0.62
C THR A 402 -14.49 -8.38 0.97
N LEU A 403 -13.93 -9.23 0.10
CA LEU A 403 -13.75 -10.65 0.37
C LEU A 403 -12.31 -10.87 0.81
N ALA A 404 -12.13 -11.53 1.94
CA ALA A 404 -10.84 -11.73 2.57
C ALA A 404 -10.73 -13.14 3.14
N SER A 405 -9.51 -13.63 3.32
CA SER A 405 -9.28 -14.85 4.10
C SER A 405 -9.76 -14.65 5.53
N ASP A 406 -10.10 -15.73 6.21
CA ASP A 406 -10.61 -15.70 7.59
C ASP A 406 -9.68 -14.98 8.57
N ASN A 407 -8.38 -14.99 8.32
CA ASN A 407 -7.35 -14.38 9.14
C ASN A 407 -6.97 -12.96 8.72
N HIS A 408 -7.57 -12.41 7.67
CA HIS A 408 -7.23 -11.07 7.19
C HIS A 408 -7.65 -10.01 8.21
N PRO A 409 -6.72 -9.18 8.71
CA PRO A 409 -7.01 -8.20 9.75
C PRO A 409 -7.65 -6.93 9.18
N PHE A 410 -8.60 -6.36 9.93
CA PHE A 410 -9.16 -5.03 9.69
C PHE A 410 -9.17 -4.23 10.98
N LEU A 411 -8.94 -2.92 10.90
CA LEU A 411 -9.09 -2.03 12.05
C LEU A 411 -10.58 -1.80 12.34
N VAL A 412 -11.02 -2.26 13.51
CA VAL A 412 -12.44 -2.34 13.87
C VAL A 412 -12.69 -1.76 15.26
N LEU A 413 -13.74 -0.95 15.35
CA LEU A 413 -14.34 -0.50 16.59
C LEU A 413 -15.57 -1.35 16.92
N ARG A 414 -15.53 -2.03 18.06
CA ARG A 414 -16.65 -2.81 18.60
C ARG A 414 -17.37 -2.02 19.69
N PRO A 415 -18.63 -1.63 19.50
CA PRO A 415 -19.39 -0.89 20.50
C PRO A 415 -19.97 -1.83 21.56
N GLU A 416 -19.81 -1.46 22.82
CA GLU A 416 -20.57 -2.05 23.92
C GLU A 416 -21.83 -1.21 24.16
N ARG A 417 -23.00 -1.83 24.11
CA ARG A 417 -24.29 -1.12 24.21
C ARG A 417 -25.01 -1.43 25.52
N LYS A 418 -25.54 -0.38 26.15
CA LYS A 418 -26.58 -0.49 27.18
C LYS A 418 -27.90 -0.03 26.56
N SER A 419 -28.75 -0.98 26.16
CA SER A 419 -29.95 -0.74 25.34
C SER A 419 -29.60 -0.17 23.94
N THR A 420 -30.26 0.90 23.48
CA THR A 420 -30.02 1.53 22.18
C THR A 420 -28.81 2.48 22.16
N ARG A 421 -28.20 2.76 23.31
CA ARG A 421 -27.09 3.69 23.47
C ARG A 421 -25.76 2.94 23.57
N ILE A 422 -24.74 3.44 22.86
CA ILE A 422 -23.35 2.98 23.01
C ILE A 422 -22.84 3.50 24.36
N ALA A 423 -22.40 2.59 25.23
CA ALA A 423 -21.88 2.88 26.55
C ALA A 423 -20.36 3.05 26.54
N SER A 424 -19.68 2.18 25.80
CA SER A 424 -18.22 2.08 25.65
C SER A 424 -17.91 1.46 24.28
N TRP A 425 -16.65 1.43 23.88
CA TRP A 425 -16.20 0.71 22.70
C TRP A 425 -14.74 0.30 22.85
N THR A 426 -14.33 -0.70 22.08
CA THR A 426 -12.93 -1.13 21.95
C THR A 426 -12.51 -0.99 20.50
N VAL A 427 -11.26 -0.55 20.27
CA VAL A 427 -10.64 -0.54 18.94
C VAL A 427 -9.56 -1.62 18.93
N SER A 428 -9.52 -2.42 17.86
CA SER A 428 -8.50 -3.45 17.68
C SER A 428 -8.40 -3.87 16.22
N TRP A 429 -7.26 -4.45 15.85
CA TRP A 429 -7.13 -5.21 14.61
C TRP A 429 -7.85 -6.54 14.77
N MET A 430 -8.97 -6.69 14.07
CA MET A 430 -9.85 -7.85 14.16
C MET A 430 -9.77 -8.66 12.88
N ARG A 431 -9.75 -9.98 13.02
CA ARG A 431 -9.76 -10.86 11.85
C ARG A 431 -11.10 -10.84 11.15
N ALA A 432 -11.09 -11.08 9.84
CA ALA A 432 -12.30 -11.05 9.04
C ALA A 432 -13.44 -11.93 9.58
N ASP A 433 -13.11 -13.13 10.10
CA ASP A 433 -14.10 -14.06 10.68
C ASP A 433 -14.59 -13.70 12.08
N GLU A 434 -13.92 -12.80 12.78
CA GLU A 434 -14.29 -12.29 14.11
C GLU A 434 -15.19 -11.05 14.02
N ILE A 435 -15.22 -10.38 12.87
CA ILE A 435 -16.06 -9.22 12.61
C ILE A 435 -17.53 -9.65 12.59
N GLN A 436 -18.38 -8.89 13.29
CA GLN A 436 -19.81 -9.16 13.37
C GLN A 436 -20.65 -7.96 12.94
N VAL A 437 -21.92 -8.24 12.59
CA VAL A 437 -22.89 -7.19 12.34
C VAL A 437 -23.08 -6.36 13.62
N GLY A 438 -22.87 -5.04 13.52
CA GLY A 438 -22.89 -4.15 14.69
C GLY A 438 -21.57 -3.42 14.90
N ASP A 439 -20.47 -4.01 14.45
CA ASP A 439 -19.13 -3.42 14.50
C ASP A 439 -19.00 -2.24 13.53
N TYR A 440 -17.94 -1.45 13.71
CA TYR A 440 -17.59 -0.34 12.83
C TYR A 440 -16.17 -0.53 12.29
N THR A 441 -16.04 -0.61 10.98
CA THR A 441 -14.75 -0.53 10.31
C THR A 441 -14.27 0.92 10.28
N MET A 442 -12.96 1.12 10.41
CA MET A 442 -12.34 2.42 10.59
C MET A 442 -11.54 2.81 9.33
N THR A 443 -11.64 4.09 8.96
CA THR A 443 -10.83 4.71 7.90
C THR A 443 -10.22 5.99 8.46
N PRO A 444 -8.90 6.20 8.43
CA PRO A 444 -8.29 7.40 8.97
C PRO A 444 -8.69 8.62 8.14
N VAL A 445 -8.97 9.72 8.82
CA VAL A 445 -9.08 11.03 8.19
C VAL A 445 -7.69 11.42 7.68
N MET A 446 -7.64 12.00 6.49
CA MET A 446 -6.39 12.40 5.85
C MET A 446 -5.56 13.32 6.75
N ALA A 447 -4.26 13.04 6.86
CA ALA A 447 -3.34 13.86 7.62
C ALA A 447 -3.19 15.26 6.98
N GLU A 448 -2.83 16.24 7.81
CA GLU A 448 -2.34 17.52 7.27
C GLU A 448 -0.95 17.30 6.65
N PRO A 449 -0.69 17.91 5.48
CA PRO A 449 0.65 17.91 4.92
C PRO A 449 1.59 18.76 5.77
N GLU A 450 2.89 18.46 5.73
CA GLU A 450 3.91 19.28 6.41
C GLU A 450 4.04 20.66 5.76
N GLU A 451 3.94 20.70 4.43
CA GLU A 451 3.97 21.91 3.63
C GLU A 451 2.84 21.92 2.60
N ASP A 452 2.41 23.12 2.22
CA ASP A 452 1.45 23.30 1.13
C ASP A 452 2.18 23.11 -0.21
N PRO A 453 1.82 22.10 -1.03
CA PRO A 453 2.53 21.84 -2.27
C PRO A 453 2.26 22.87 -3.37
N LEU A 454 1.21 23.70 -3.22
CA LEU A 454 0.81 24.74 -4.18
C LEU A 454 0.41 26.03 -3.43
N PRO A 455 1.36 26.66 -2.71
CA PRO A 455 1.08 27.78 -1.83
C PRO A 455 0.62 29.03 -2.58
N GLU A 456 1.02 29.18 -3.85
CA GLU A 456 0.64 30.28 -4.74
C GLU A 456 -0.83 30.26 -5.19
N ARG A 457 -1.55 29.18 -4.91
CA ARG A 457 -2.97 29.00 -5.25
C ARG A 457 -3.84 29.13 -4.01
N ASP A 458 -4.57 30.23 -3.89
CA ASP A 458 -5.51 30.50 -2.80
C ASP A 458 -6.74 29.56 -2.81
N GLU A 459 -7.53 29.60 -1.74
CA GLU A 459 -8.76 28.83 -1.61
C GLU A 459 -9.79 29.18 -2.70
N GLU A 460 -9.82 30.41 -3.21
CA GLU A 460 -10.74 30.79 -4.29
C GLU A 460 -10.41 30.04 -5.58
N TYR A 461 -9.13 29.90 -5.91
CA TYR A 461 -8.67 29.09 -7.03
C TYR A 461 -9.12 27.63 -6.90
N TRP A 462 -8.94 27.05 -5.72
CA TRP A 462 -9.34 25.65 -5.45
C TRP A 462 -10.86 25.47 -5.43
N PHE A 463 -11.61 26.48 -5.01
CA PHE A 463 -13.06 26.50 -5.18
C PHE A 463 -13.45 26.45 -6.66
N LEU A 464 -12.82 27.27 -7.51
CA LEU A 464 -13.09 27.28 -8.95
C LEU A 464 -12.65 25.97 -9.63
N PHE A 465 -11.57 25.36 -9.17
CA PHE A 465 -11.16 24.01 -9.58
C PHE A 465 -12.21 22.95 -9.19
N GLY A 466 -12.75 23.01 -7.97
CA GLY A 466 -13.86 22.16 -7.55
C GLY A 466 -15.11 22.34 -8.42
N LEU A 467 -15.45 23.59 -8.75
CA LEU A 467 -16.53 23.91 -9.67
C LEU A 467 -16.25 23.36 -11.08
N TYR A 468 -14.99 23.38 -11.52
CA TYR A 468 -14.56 22.78 -12.77
C TYR A 468 -14.76 21.26 -12.78
N LEU A 469 -14.40 20.56 -11.69
CA LEU A 469 -14.61 19.12 -11.56
C LEU A 469 -16.09 18.74 -11.70
N ALA A 470 -16.99 19.58 -11.19
CA ALA A 470 -18.44 19.41 -11.31
C ALA A 470 -18.97 19.79 -12.70
N GLN A 471 -19.17 21.09 -12.93
CA GLN A 471 -19.89 21.67 -14.09
C GLN A 471 -18.95 22.24 -15.16
N GLY A 472 -17.63 22.09 -14.99
CA GLY A 472 -16.65 22.66 -15.90
C GLY A 472 -16.37 21.81 -17.14
N SER A 473 -15.95 22.47 -18.21
CA SER A 473 -15.39 21.85 -19.41
C SER A 473 -14.22 22.68 -19.92
N LEU A 474 -13.41 22.09 -20.81
CA LEU A 474 -12.35 22.80 -21.51
C LEU A 474 -12.74 22.93 -22.97
N GLN A 475 -12.87 24.18 -23.43
CA GLN A 475 -13.20 24.50 -24.81
C GLN A 475 -12.05 25.22 -25.50
N SER A 476 -11.85 24.91 -26.77
CA SER A 476 -10.89 25.59 -27.62
C SER A 476 -11.56 26.79 -28.25
N ALA A 477 -10.90 27.96 -28.24
CA ALA A 477 -11.40 29.16 -28.90
C ALA A 477 -10.39 29.63 -29.97
N GLY A 478 -10.85 29.71 -31.23
CA GLY A 478 -10.04 30.11 -32.40
C GLY A 478 -9.33 28.95 -33.12
N HIS A 479 -8.45 29.27 -34.08
CA HIS A 479 -7.65 28.32 -34.87
C HIS A 479 -6.36 27.84 -34.14
N GLY A 480 -6.42 27.47 -32.87
CA GLY A 480 -5.24 26.96 -32.14
C GLY A 480 -5.56 26.06 -30.95
N ASP A 481 -4.53 25.40 -30.39
CA ASP A 481 -4.62 24.36 -29.35
C ASP A 481 -4.85 24.88 -27.91
N ARG A 482 -5.25 26.15 -27.76
CA ARG A 482 -5.48 26.74 -26.43
C ARG A 482 -6.84 26.34 -25.88
N ASN A 483 -6.83 25.73 -24.69
CA ASN A 483 -8.03 25.30 -23.98
C ASN A 483 -8.34 26.26 -22.82
N TYR A 484 -9.60 26.68 -22.73
CA TYR A 484 -10.07 27.64 -21.74
C TYR A 484 -11.07 26.97 -20.78
N PRO A 485 -11.02 27.27 -19.47
CA PRO A 485 -12.05 26.85 -18.53
C PRO A 485 -13.41 27.44 -18.89
N VAL A 486 -14.41 26.58 -18.99
CA VAL A 486 -15.80 26.96 -19.26
C VAL A 486 -16.70 26.35 -18.21
N PHE A 487 -17.53 27.17 -17.58
CA PHE A 487 -18.45 26.76 -16.52
C PHE A 487 -19.90 26.89 -17.00
N ALA A 488 -20.66 25.80 -16.93
CA ALA A 488 -22.11 25.84 -17.14
C ALA A 488 -22.79 26.17 -15.79
N ILE A 489 -23.43 27.33 -15.70
CA ILE A 489 -23.98 27.87 -14.45
C ILE A 489 -25.46 28.18 -14.65
N ASN A 490 -26.27 27.96 -13.62
CA ASN A 490 -27.66 28.41 -13.64
C ASN A 490 -27.72 29.95 -13.58
N LYS A 491 -28.50 30.60 -14.46
CA LYS A 491 -28.64 32.07 -14.49
C LYS A 491 -29.02 32.71 -13.14
N LYS A 492 -29.68 31.96 -12.24
CA LYS A 492 -30.05 32.45 -10.90
C LYS A 492 -28.86 32.53 -9.93
N ARG A 493 -27.73 31.88 -10.24
CA ARG A 493 -26.52 31.82 -9.42
C ARG A 493 -25.53 32.93 -9.80
N GLN A 494 -26.02 34.18 -9.76
CA GLN A 494 -25.19 35.35 -10.03
C GLN A 494 -23.98 35.43 -9.10
N ASP A 495 -24.12 34.90 -7.87
CA ASP A 495 -23.03 34.76 -6.90
C ASP A 495 -21.82 33.99 -7.46
N LEU A 496 -22.04 32.93 -8.24
CA LEU A 496 -20.96 32.14 -8.84
C LEU A 496 -20.34 32.85 -10.05
N VAL A 497 -21.16 33.53 -10.85
CA VAL A 497 -20.71 34.33 -12.00
C VAL A 497 -19.78 35.45 -11.51
N ASP A 498 -20.18 36.17 -10.47
CA ASP A 498 -19.40 37.26 -9.91
C ASP A 498 -18.09 36.77 -9.29
N ARG A 499 -18.07 35.56 -8.68
CA ARG A 499 -16.83 34.93 -8.21
C ARG A 499 -15.85 34.65 -9.36
N ILE A 500 -16.32 34.07 -10.46
CA ILE A 500 -15.49 33.79 -11.65
C ILE A 500 -14.93 35.09 -12.24
N ARG A 501 -15.76 36.13 -12.39
CA ARG A 501 -15.35 37.45 -12.90
C ARG A 501 -14.31 38.14 -11.99
N ARG A 502 -14.45 38.01 -10.67
CA ARG A 502 -13.45 38.56 -9.74
C ARG A 502 -12.09 37.89 -9.89
N ARG A 503 -12.06 36.59 -10.22
CA ARG A 503 -10.80 35.87 -10.46
C ARG A 503 -10.21 36.17 -11.83
N TRP A 504 -11.03 36.20 -12.87
CA TRP A 504 -10.60 36.41 -14.25
C TRP A 504 -11.20 37.69 -14.83
N SER A 505 -10.35 38.70 -15.01
CA SER A 505 -10.74 39.99 -15.59
C SER A 505 -11.13 39.93 -17.07
N SER A 506 -10.78 38.85 -17.78
CA SER A 506 -11.00 38.64 -19.22
C SER A 506 -12.20 37.74 -19.55
N VAL A 507 -13.16 37.55 -18.63
CA VAL A 507 -14.30 36.62 -18.80
C VAL A 507 -15.26 37.07 -19.91
N GLY A 508 -15.69 36.13 -20.75
CA GLY A 508 -16.79 36.32 -21.70
C GLY A 508 -17.97 35.38 -21.39
N GLU A 509 -19.17 35.89 -21.62
CA GLU A 509 -20.42 35.22 -21.28
C GLU A 509 -21.23 34.91 -22.52
N TYR A 510 -21.80 33.71 -22.55
CA TYR A 510 -22.70 33.28 -23.60
C TYR A 510 -23.96 32.69 -23.00
N ASP A 511 -25.10 33.30 -23.34
CA ASP A 511 -26.43 32.81 -23.01
C ASP A 511 -26.94 31.96 -24.19
N GLY A 512 -26.71 30.65 -24.11
CA GLY A 512 -27.07 29.67 -25.15
C GLY A 512 -28.58 29.44 -25.26
N ASN A 513 -29.31 30.42 -25.77
CA ASN A 513 -30.69 30.25 -26.23
C ASN A 513 -30.68 29.77 -27.69
N ASP A 514 -30.40 28.48 -27.91
CA ASP A 514 -30.95 27.75 -29.07
C ASP A 514 -30.63 26.26 -28.94
N TYR A 515 -31.58 25.51 -28.38
CA TYR A 515 -31.97 24.13 -28.72
C TYR A 515 -33.11 23.75 -27.76
N GLY A 516 -34.36 23.98 -28.16
CA GLY A 516 -35.55 23.35 -27.57
C GLY A 516 -35.83 23.64 -26.09
N ALA A 517 -36.45 24.79 -25.81
CA ALA A 517 -37.34 25.04 -24.68
C ALA A 517 -36.90 24.58 -23.26
N PHE A 518 -35.84 25.16 -22.68
CA PHE A 518 -35.76 25.53 -21.25
C PHE A 518 -34.66 26.60 -21.04
N SER A 519 -35.03 27.82 -20.64
CA SER A 519 -34.27 29.08 -20.75
C SER A 519 -33.28 29.43 -19.61
N TYR A 520 -32.70 28.43 -18.93
CA TYR A 520 -32.12 28.64 -17.58
C TYR A 520 -30.57 28.54 -17.44
N GLY A 521 -29.82 28.21 -18.49
CA GLY A 521 -28.36 28.02 -18.41
C GLY A 521 -27.56 29.23 -18.92
N LEU A 522 -26.51 29.63 -18.20
CA LEU A 522 -25.50 30.61 -18.60
C LEU A 522 -24.15 29.90 -18.71
N THR A 523 -23.43 30.09 -19.80
CA THR A 523 -22.07 29.57 -19.94
C THR A 523 -21.07 30.70 -19.75
N VAL A 524 -20.14 30.53 -18.80
CA VAL A 524 -19.10 31.51 -18.49
C VAL A 524 -17.76 30.94 -18.92
N MET A 525 -17.10 31.59 -19.87
CA MET A 525 -15.77 31.21 -20.36
C MET A 525 -14.72 32.14 -19.74
N ALA A 526 -13.76 31.55 -19.04
CA ALA A 526 -12.58 32.24 -18.54
C ALA A 526 -11.48 32.19 -19.61
N PHE A 527 -11.12 33.34 -20.19
CA PHE A 527 -10.09 33.45 -21.22
C PHE A 527 -8.68 33.42 -20.61
N ASP A 528 -8.37 32.33 -19.91
CA ASP A 528 -7.08 32.02 -19.30
C ASP A 528 -6.65 30.62 -19.72
N ALA A 529 -5.76 30.55 -20.71
CA ALA A 529 -5.26 29.30 -21.25
C ALA A 529 -4.31 28.57 -20.27
N ALA A 530 -3.62 29.30 -19.39
CA ALA A 530 -2.73 28.72 -18.40
C ALA A 530 -3.55 27.98 -17.32
N ALA A 531 -4.62 28.61 -16.82
CA ALA A 531 -5.56 27.95 -15.93
C ALA A 531 -6.25 26.75 -16.60
N GLY A 532 -6.58 26.84 -17.89
CA GLY A 532 -7.13 25.71 -18.66
C GLY A 532 -6.18 24.51 -18.72
N ALA A 533 -4.90 24.73 -19.02
CA ALA A 533 -3.89 23.68 -19.01
C ALA A 533 -3.67 23.09 -17.61
N GLU A 534 -3.66 23.92 -16.58
CA GLU A 534 -3.49 23.48 -15.20
C GLU A 534 -4.70 22.67 -14.71
N PHE A 535 -5.94 23.10 -14.99
CA PHE A 535 -7.15 22.35 -14.69
C PHE A 535 -7.21 21.01 -15.44
N GLN A 536 -6.72 20.97 -16.68
CA GLN A 536 -6.58 19.72 -17.42
C GLN A 536 -5.62 18.76 -16.72
N ARG A 537 -4.45 19.25 -16.30
CA ARG A 537 -3.42 18.46 -15.60
C ARG A 537 -3.92 17.95 -14.24
N LEU A 538 -4.58 18.82 -13.47
CA LEU A 538 -5.02 18.53 -12.11
C LEU A 538 -6.35 17.76 -12.04
N GLY A 539 -7.23 17.91 -13.02
CA GLY A 539 -8.61 17.44 -12.96
C GLY A 539 -9.03 16.51 -14.09
N GLY A 540 -8.23 16.38 -15.15
CA GLY A 540 -8.61 15.71 -16.39
C GLY A 540 -9.66 16.49 -17.20
N ARG A 541 -9.93 16.07 -18.45
CA ARG A 541 -10.84 16.79 -19.38
C ARG A 541 -12.22 16.16 -19.53
N ARG A 542 -12.31 14.83 -19.65
CA ARG A 542 -13.57 14.13 -19.97
C ARG A 542 -14.33 13.77 -18.69
N ALA A 543 -15.64 13.98 -18.66
CA ALA A 543 -16.47 13.77 -17.46
C ALA A 543 -16.29 12.40 -16.76
N HIS A 544 -16.13 11.31 -17.52
CA HIS A 544 -15.93 9.96 -16.96
C HIS A 544 -14.49 9.68 -16.49
N ALA A 545 -13.52 10.51 -16.90
CA ALA A 545 -12.11 10.37 -16.57
C ALA A 545 -11.60 11.51 -15.67
N LYS A 546 -12.47 12.47 -15.32
CA LYS A 546 -12.13 13.53 -14.37
C LYS A 546 -11.77 12.89 -13.03
N LYS A 547 -10.72 13.39 -12.39
CA LYS A 547 -10.30 13.03 -11.04
C LYS A 547 -9.33 14.07 -10.51
N PRO A 548 -9.31 14.36 -9.19
CA PRO A 548 -8.25 15.17 -8.61
C PRO A 548 -6.92 14.44 -8.75
N ALA A 549 -5.87 15.13 -9.19
CA ALA A 549 -4.52 14.61 -9.20
C ALA A 549 -4.01 14.38 -7.75
N PRO A 550 -3.02 13.49 -7.55
CA PRO A 550 -2.49 13.17 -6.21
C PRO A 550 -2.07 14.41 -5.40
N VAL A 551 -1.47 15.42 -6.04
CA VAL A 551 -1.08 16.69 -5.39
C VAL A 551 -2.27 17.43 -4.76
N VAL A 552 -3.49 17.28 -5.31
CA VAL A 552 -4.71 17.90 -4.76
C VAL A 552 -5.11 17.26 -3.43
N LEU A 553 -4.82 15.97 -3.24
CA LEU A 553 -5.06 15.26 -1.98
C LEU A 553 -4.09 15.75 -0.89
N GLN A 554 -2.88 16.18 -1.27
CA GLN A 554 -1.86 16.68 -0.36
C GLN A 554 -2.02 18.17 -0.01
N LEU A 555 -3.09 18.84 -0.45
CA LEU A 555 -3.35 20.22 -0.07
C LEU A 555 -3.75 20.33 1.41
N PRO A 556 -3.43 21.46 2.09
CA PRO A 556 -3.97 21.74 3.42
C PRO A 556 -5.50 21.63 3.47
N ARG A 557 -6.05 21.31 4.65
CA ARG A 557 -7.50 21.12 4.79
C ARG A 557 -8.35 22.31 4.34
N SER A 558 -7.89 23.55 4.48
CA SER A 558 -8.64 24.73 4.00
C SER A 558 -8.88 24.67 2.49
N LYS A 559 -7.84 24.33 1.73
CA LYS A 559 -7.87 24.18 0.27
C LYS A 559 -8.66 22.95 -0.17
N ARG A 560 -8.51 21.81 0.52
CA ARG A 560 -9.36 20.61 0.29
C ARG A 560 -10.85 20.91 0.49
N LEU A 561 -11.18 21.66 1.55
CA LEU A 561 -12.54 22.13 1.79
C LEU A 561 -13.03 23.05 0.68
N ALA A 562 -12.18 23.94 0.16
CA ALA A 562 -12.54 24.79 -0.97
C ALA A 562 -12.86 23.99 -2.24
N VAL A 563 -12.06 22.96 -2.58
CA VAL A 563 -12.35 22.02 -3.68
C VAL A 563 -13.72 21.37 -3.50
N LEU A 564 -14.00 20.85 -2.30
CA LEU A 564 -15.30 20.25 -1.99
C LEU A 564 -16.45 21.24 -2.16
N GLN A 565 -16.32 22.45 -1.62
CA GLN A 565 -17.34 23.49 -1.71
C GLN A 565 -17.60 23.89 -3.15
N GLY A 566 -16.54 24.01 -3.97
CA GLY A 566 -16.66 24.26 -5.40
C GLY A 566 -17.49 23.19 -6.10
N TRP A 567 -17.14 21.93 -5.86
CA TRP A 567 -17.85 20.80 -6.44
C TRP A 567 -19.32 20.74 -6.00
N LEU A 568 -19.59 20.94 -4.70
CA LEU A 568 -20.94 20.98 -4.14
C LEU A 568 -21.77 22.16 -4.65
N ASN A 569 -21.17 23.28 -5.04
CA ASN A 569 -21.90 24.40 -5.62
C ASN A 569 -22.23 24.22 -7.11
N GLY A 570 -21.50 23.33 -7.79
CA GLY A 570 -21.77 22.94 -9.18
C GLY A 570 -22.77 21.78 -9.28
N ASP A 571 -22.38 20.60 -8.79
CA ASP A 571 -23.17 19.36 -8.93
C ASP A 571 -23.94 18.98 -7.66
N GLY A 572 -23.65 19.66 -6.54
CA GLY A 572 -24.31 19.41 -5.27
C GLY A 572 -25.70 20.03 -5.18
N CYS A 573 -26.64 19.26 -4.64
CA CYS A 573 -27.95 19.73 -4.23
C CYS A 573 -28.09 19.52 -2.72
N ARG A 574 -28.30 20.61 -1.97
CA ARG A 574 -28.66 20.53 -0.56
C ARG A 574 -30.13 20.14 -0.47
N VAL A 575 -30.42 19.00 0.12
CA VAL A 575 -31.81 18.54 0.28
C VAL A 575 -32.46 19.36 1.41
N HIS A 576 -33.48 20.17 1.08
CA HIS A 576 -34.06 21.19 1.97
C HIS A 576 -34.49 20.66 3.35
N ASP A 577 -34.82 19.37 3.45
CA ASP A 577 -35.31 18.73 4.68
C ASP A 577 -34.25 17.86 5.37
N ARG A 578 -33.00 17.83 4.90
CA ARG A 578 -31.94 16.94 5.42
C ARG A 578 -30.60 17.65 5.60
N THR A 579 -29.83 17.20 6.59
CA THR A 579 -28.52 17.75 7.00
C THR A 579 -27.35 17.26 6.12
N TYR A 580 -27.59 17.05 4.81
CA TYR A 580 -26.57 16.54 3.90
C TYR A 580 -26.66 17.13 2.49
N TRP A 581 -25.52 17.07 1.81
CA TRP A 581 -25.38 17.38 0.39
C TRP A 581 -25.37 16.09 -0.43
N GLN A 582 -25.99 16.12 -1.60
CA GLN A 582 -25.90 15.03 -2.58
C GLN A 582 -25.37 15.55 -3.91
N GLY A 583 -24.51 14.79 -4.57
CA GLY A 583 -24.03 15.07 -5.93
C GLY A 583 -23.82 13.79 -6.72
N LYS A 584 -23.57 13.93 -8.02
CA LYS A 584 -23.42 12.80 -8.94
C LYS A 584 -22.19 12.96 -9.81
N THR A 585 -21.60 11.85 -10.22
CA THR A 585 -20.54 11.84 -11.24
C THR A 585 -20.58 10.54 -12.04
N ALA A 586 -20.10 10.60 -13.28
CA ALA A 586 -19.86 9.43 -14.11
C ALA A 586 -18.45 8.83 -13.92
N SER A 587 -17.59 9.49 -13.15
CA SER A 587 -16.22 9.03 -12.88
C SER A 587 -16.13 8.29 -11.54
N PRO A 588 -15.76 6.98 -11.52
CA PRO A 588 -15.51 6.25 -10.28
C PRO A 588 -14.38 6.84 -9.46
N ASP A 589 -13.33 7.33 -10.14
CA ASP A 589 -12.13 7.88 -9.52
C ASP A 589 -12.47 9.20 -8.82
N LEU A 590 -13.23 10.07 -9.49
CA LEU A 590 -13.74 11.31 -8.88
C LEU A 590 -14.63 10.99 -7.68
N ALA A 591 -15.50 9.99 -7.79
CA ALA A 591 -16.40 9.64 -6.69
C ALA A 591 -15.64 9.20 -5.44
N SER A 592 -14.61 8.38 -5.62
CA SER A 592 -13.80 7.82 -4.54
C SER A 592 -12.95 8.89 -3.86
N LEU A 593 -12.27 9.70 -4.66
CA LEU A 593 -11.34 10.73 -4.17
C LEU A 593 -12.09 11.93 -3.57
N MET A 594 -13.25 12.33 -4.12
CA MET A 594 -14.08 13.37 -3.51
C MET A 594 -14.68 12.93 -2.18
N ALA A 595 -14.99 11.64 -2.00
CA ALA A 595 -15.42 11.11 -0.72
C ALA A 595 -14.31 11.27 0.34
N LEU A 596 -13.06 10.93 -0.02
CA LEU A 596 -11.90 11.10 0.85
C LEU A 596 -11.63 12.58 1.18
N ILE A 597 -11.68 13.46 0.18
CA ILE A 597 -11.59 14.93 0.38
C ILE A 597 -12.70 15.40 1.33
N GLY A 598 -13.94 14.94 1.15
CA GLY A 598 -15.05 15.27 2.04
C GLY A 598 -14.83 14.81 3.48
N GLU A 599 -14.31 13.61 3.67
CA GLU A 599 -13.95 13.09 4.99
C GLU A 599 -12.85 13.93 5.67
N SER A 600 -11.81 14.34 4.92
CA SER A 600 -10.78 15.28 5.39
C SER A 600 -11.33 16.66 5.76
N ALA A 601 -12.35 17.12 5.03
CA ALA A 601 -12.97 18.42 5.23
C ALA A 601 -13.94 18.46 6.42
N GLY A 602 -14.24 17.30 7.03
CA GLY A 602 -15.14 17.21 8.18
C GLY A 602 -16.56 16.77 7.85
N TYR A 603 -16.75 16.06 6.74
CA TYR A 603 -18.03 15.43 6.39
C TYR A 603 -17.95 13.92 6.59
N LYS A 604 -19.09 13.25 6.74
CA LYS A 604 -19.18 11.82 6.49
C LYS A 604 -19.61 11.61 5.04
N ALA A 605 -18.76 10.99 4.23
CA ALA A 605 -19.06 10.70 2.83
C ALA A 605 -19.64 9.29 2.67
N ASN A 606 -20.49 9.09 1.66
CA ASN A 606 -20.93 7.77 1.22
C ASN A 606 -21.04 7.77 -0.31
N VAL A 607 -20.60 6.69 -0.95
CA VAL A 607 -20.61 6.55 -2.41
C VAL A 607 -21.49 5.35 -2.79
N PHE A 608 -22.45 5.59 -3.67
CA PHE A 608 -23.32 4.56 -4.22
C PHE A 608 -23.15 4.48 -5.72
N ARG A 609 -22.77 3.31 -6.23
CA ARG A 609 -22.82 3.00 -7.66
C ARG A 609 -24.25 2.63 -8.05
N TYR A 610 -24.79 3.30 -9.05
CA TYR A 610 -26.10 3.08 -9.65
C TYR A 610 -25.92 2.53 -11.06
N GLU A 611 -26.45 1.34 -11.32
CA GLU A 611 -26.51 0.75 -12.65
C GLU A 611 -27.84 1.12 -13.31
N PRO A 612 -27.83 1.74 -14.50
CA PRO A 612 -29.06 1.99 -15.24
C PRO A 612 -29.68 0.66 -15.72
N PRO A 613 -31.01 0.58 -15.87
CA PRO A 613 -31.68 -0.62 -16.34
C PRO A 613 -31.25 -1.01 -17.77
N GLU A 614 -31.15 -2.32 -18.04
CA GLU A 614 -30.70 -2.87 -19.34
C GLU A 614 -31.56 -2.42 -20.53
N VAL A 615 -32.87 -2.23 -20.30
CA VAL A 615 -33.80 -1.70 -21.29
C VAL A 615 -34.02 -0.21 -21.03
N LEU A 616 -33.60 0.63 -21.98
CA LEU A 616 -33.85 2.08 -21.96
C LEU A 616 -35.36 2.35 -22.08
N GLY A 617 -36.06 2.40 -20.96
CA GLY A 617 -37.47 2.78 -20.91
C GLY A 617 -37.67 4.30 -21.05
N SER A 618 -38.93 4.73 -20.98
CA SER A 618 -39.25 6.12 -20.64
C SER A 618 -39.90 6.15 -19.26
N ILE A 619 -39.45 7.06 -18.40
CA ILE A 619 -40.16 7.40 -17.16
C ILE A 619 -40.75 8.78 -17.37
N GLN A 620 -42.08 8.89 -17.29
CA GLN A 620 -42.81 10.15 -17.48
C GLN A 620 -42.46 10.87 -18.81
N GLY A 621 -42.28 10.12 -19.89
CA GLY A 621 -41.97 10.66 -21.22
C GLY A 621 -40.52 11.11 -21.44
N ARG A 622 -39.64 10.95 -20.44
CA ARG A 622 -38.19 11.18 -20.61
C ARG A 622 -37.48 9.87 -20.95
N GLN A 623 -36.83 9.82 -22.12
CA GLN A 623 -35.96 8.70 -22.49
C GLN A 623 -34.66 8.73 -21.67
N PHE A 624 -34.21 7.56 -21.23
CA PHE A 624 -32.86 7.42 -20.67
C PHE A 624 -31.80 7.72 -21.75
N LYS A 625 -30.84 8.59 -21.44
CA LYS A 625 -29.81 9.07 -22.39
C LYS A 625 -28.48 8.31 -22.32
N SER A 626 -28.27 7.44 -21.33
CA SER A 626 -26.99 6.75 -21.10
C SER A 626 -27.19 5.40 -20.41
N GLN A 627 -26.47 4.38 -20.89
CA GLN A 627 -26.35 3.05 -20.25
C GLN A 627 -25.14 2.97 -19.30
N ARG A 628 -24.45 4.08 -19.01
CA ARG A 628 -23.25 4.08 -18.17
C ARG A 628 -23.61 4.17 -16.68
N PRO A 629 -22.85 3.50 -15.79
CA PRO A 629 -23.04 3.62 -14.35
C PRO A 629 -22.89 5.06 -13.85
N GLU A 630 -23.71 5.46 -12.89
CA GLU A 630 -23.59 6.74 -12.17
C GLU A 630 -23.12 6.50 -10.73
N TYR A 631 -22.36 7.43 -10.17
CA TYR A 631 -21.90 7.40 -8.78
C TYR A 631 -22.55 8.54 -8.02
N HIS A 632 -23.32 8.23 -6.99
CA HIS A 632 -24.00 9.19 -6.13
C HIS A 632 -23.21 9.36 -4.84
N LEU A 633 -22.81 10.60 -4.55
CA LEU A 633 -22.08 10.96 -3.34
C LEU A 633 -23.01 11.67 -2.36
N TYR A 634 -22.90 11.31 -1.08
CA TYR A 634 -23.64 11.93 0.02
C TYR A 634 -22.70 12.41 1.12
N PHE A 635 -22.72 13.70 1.41
CA PHE A 635 -21.88 14.34 2.43
C PHE A 635 -22.73 14.85 3.60
N TYR A 636 -22.60 14.21 4.75
CA TYR A 636 -23.30 14.58 5.98
C TYR A 636 -22.39 15.46 6.85
N GLU A 637 -22.87 16.62 7.28
CA GLU A 637 -22.11 17.53 8.16
C GLU A 637 -21.85 16.89 9.54
N ARG A 638 -20.62 17.00 10.06
CA ARG A 638 -20.29 16.60 11.43
C ARG A 638 -21.11 17.45 12.42
N GLY A 639 -21.84 16.80 13.33
CA GLY A 639 -22.48 17.46 14.47
C GLY A 639 -23.93 17.97 14.30
N VAL A 640 -24.58 17.85 13.13
CA VAL A 640 -25.97 18.32 12.94
C VAL A 640 -26.99 17.21 13.16
N GLY A 641 -27.06 16.72 14.39
CA GLY A 641 -28.14 15.87 14.88
C GLY A 641 -28.22 16.02 16.39
N GLY A 642 -29.43 16.05 16.95
CA GLY A 642 -29.63 16.12 18.40
C GLY A 642 -29.08 14.89 19.15
N PRO A 643 -29.64 14.53 20.32
CA PRO A 643 -29.13 13.44 21.17
C PRO A 643 -28.99 12.03 20.53
N ASN A 644 -29.42 11.88 19.26
CA ASN A 644 -29.28 10.69 18.42
C ASN A 644 -28.25 10.86 17.27
N ALA A 645 -27.43 11.91 17.26
CA ALA A 645 -26.36 12.11 16.28
C ALA A 645 -25.44 10.89 16.30
N ARG A 646 -25.42 10.19 15.17
CA ARG A 646 -24.81 8.86 15.06
C ARG A 646 -23.30 8.97 15.27
N PHE A 647 -22.78 8.00 15.99
CA PHE A 647 -21.36 7.66 16.10
C PHE A 647 -20.78 7.54 14.67
N THR A 648 -20.09 8.60 14.21
CA THR A 648 -19.60 8.72 12.82
C THR A 648 -18.10 8.82 12.74
N HIS A 649 -17.46 9.25 13.83
CA HIS A 649 -16.02 9.40 13.96
C HIS A 649 -15.61 9.00 15.37
N VAL A 650 -14.34 8.67 15.54
CA VAL A 650 -13.71 8.41 16.83
C VAL A 650 -12.28 8.96 16.79
N GLU A 651 -11.80 9.46 17.92
CA GLU A 651 -10.38 9.73 18.13
C GLU A 651 -9.75 8.47 18.74
N HIS A 652 -8.67 8.00 18.15
CA HIS A 652 -7.90 6.85 18.64
C HIS A 652 -6.43 7.09 18.28
N GLU A 653 -5.54 6.95 19.27
CA GLU A 653 -4.10 7.17 19.12
C GLU A 653 -3.73 8.52 18.47
N GLY A 654 -4.42 9.60 18.89
CA GLY A 654 -4.16 10.95 18.38
C GLY A 654 -4.62 11.20 16.93
N ARG A 655 -5.38 10.27 16.33
CA ARG A 655 -5.94 10.40 14.98
C ARG A 655 -7.45 10.28 14.98
N THR A 656 -8.08 11.04 14.08
CA THR A 656 -9.51 10.91 13.80
C THR A 656 -9.75 9.82 12.76
N TYR A 657 -10.68 8.91 13.06
CA TYR A 657 -11.16 7.91 12.11
C TYR A 657 -12.62 8.14 11.76
N THR A 658 -12.99 7.90 10.50
CA THR A 658 -14.39 7.80 10.06
C THR A 658 -14.89 6.36 10.27
N LEU A 659 -16.13 6.22 10.71
CA LEU A 659 -16.71 4.94 11.10
C LEU A 659 -17.74 4.43 10.10
N ARG A 660 -17.60 3.17 9.69
CA ARG A 660 -18.49 2.47 8.76
C ARG A 660 -19.09 1.23 9.41
N TYR A 661 -20.39 1.30 9.70
CA TYR A 661 -21.14 0.22 10.35
C TYR A 661 -21.15 -1.04 9.47
N VAL A 662 -20.72 -2.18 10.00
CA VAL A 662 -20.77 -3.49 9.31
C VAL A 662 -22.22 -3.98 9.26
N LYS A 663 -22.74 -4.15 8.03
CA LYS A 663 -24.15 -4.51 7.78
C LYS A 663 -24.36 -6.01 7.56
N SER A 664 -23.37 -6.69 7.00
CA SER A 664 -23.38 -8.14 6.82
C SER A 664 -21.95 -8.69 6.79
N VAL A 665 -21.82 -9.92 7.27
CA VAL A 665 -20.61 -10.75 7.23
C VAL A 665 -21.07 -12.15 6.82
N GLU A 666 -20.53 -12.68 5.73
CA GLU A 666 -20.96 -13.93 5.11
C GLU A 666 -19.74 -14.80 4.78
N ARG A 667 -19.81 -16.11 5.05
CA ARG A 667 -18.85 -17.08 4.51
C ARG A 667 -19.27 -17.42 3.08
N VAL A 668 -18.33 -17.36 2.15
CA VAL A 668 -18.56 -17.56 0.71
C VAL A 668 -17.60 -18.63 0.20
N PRO A 669 -18.09 -19.72 -0.41
CA PRO A 669 -17.21 -20.71 -1.04
C PRO A 669 -16.30 -20.06 -2.07
N TYR A 670 -15.01 -20.38 -2.02
CA TYR A 670 -14.03 -19.83 -2.93
C TYR A 670 -12.89 -20.81 -3.20
N GLU A 671 -12.54 -20.94 -4.47
CA GLU A 671 -11.36 -21.65 -4.94
C GLU A 671 -10.73 -20.77 -6.01
N GLY A 672 -9.47 -20.41 -5.85
CA GLY A 672 -8.81 -19.50 -6.76
C GLY A 672 -7.62 -18.76 -6.15
N GLU A 673 -7.15 -17.77 -6.87
CA GLU A 673 -6.04 -16.92 -6.44
C GLU A 673 -6.48 -15.95 -5.33
N VAL A 674 -5.60 -15.66 -4.38
CA VAL A 674 -5.74 -14.54 -3.44
C VAL A 674 -4.49 -13.67 -3.50
N CYS A 675 -4.65 -12.39 -3.19
CA CYS A 675 -3.60 -11.37 -3.28
C CYS A 675 -3.32 -10.71 -1.94
N ASN A 676 -2.11 -10.20 -1.77
CA ASN A 676 -1.74 -9.33 -0.65
C ASN A 676 -0.71 -8.28 -1.09
N LEU A 677 -0.63 -7.17 -0.36
CA LEU A 677 0.28 -6.05 -0.60
C LEU A 677 1.26 -5.88 0.56
N SER A 678 2.48 -5.51 0.21
CA SER A 678 3.45 -4.90 1.12
C SER A 678 3.52 -3.42 0.80
N VAL A 679 3.40 -2.57 1.80
CA VAL A 679 3.35 -1.11 1.65
C VAL A 679 4.58 -0.54 2.35
N GLU A 680 5.22 0.42 1.69
CA GLU A 680 6.41 1.10 2.22
C GLU A 680 6.01 2.04 3.36
N GLY A 681 6.78 2.08 4.45
CA GLY A 681 6.53 3.02 5.56
C GLY A 681 5.24 2.80 6.35
N SER A 682 4.42 1.81 5.97
CA SER A 682 3.23 1.40 6.72
C SER A 682 2.89 -0.06 6.42
N PRO A 683 2.55 -0.88 7.42
CA PRO A 683 2.09 -2.24 7.18
C PRO A 683 0.61 -2.30 6.73
N THR A 684 -0.01 -1.16 6.43
CA THR A 684 -1.47 -1.04 6.26
C THR A 684 -1.88 -0.49 4.91
N PHE A 685 -3.10 -0.83 4.49
CA PHE A 685 -3.74 -0.22 3.32
C PHE A 685 -5.27 -0.24 3.44
N GLN A 686 -5.91 0.76 2.85
CA GLN A 686 -7.36 0.94 2.91
C GLN A 686 -8.05 0.11 1.82
N THR A 687 -8.92 -0.81 2.24
CA THR A 687 -9.84 -1.52 1.35
C THR A 687 -11.17 -0.74 1.17
N ALA A 688 -12.09 -1.19 0.32
CA ALA A 688 -13.41 -0.58 0.22
C ALA A 688 -14.22 -0.64 1.53
N VAL A 689 -13.95 -1.62 2.39
CA VAL A 689 -14.66 -1.80 3.67
C VAL A 689 -13.98 -1.05 4.80
N GLY A 690 -12.66 -1.19 4.97
CA GLY A 690 -11.92 -0.64 6.11
C GLY A 690 -10.41 -0.73 5.94
N MET A 691 -9.68 -0.16 6.89
CA MET A 691 -8.22 -0.27 6.95
C MET A 691 -7.81 -1.73 7.23
N SER A 692 -6.80 -2.22 6.50
CA SER A 692 -6.26 -3.59 6.55
C SER A 692 -4.75 -3.57 6.85
N HIS A 693 -4.16 -4.71 7.22
CA HIS A 693 -2.76 -4.88 7.63
C HIS A 693 -2.08 -6.14 7.03
N ASN A 694 -0.75 -6.13 6.86
CA ASN A 694 0.01 -7.12 6.09
C ASN A 694 0.91 -8.15 6.86
N THR A 695 1.22 -7.99 8.15
CA THR A 695 2.42 -8.63 8.76
C THR A 695 2.29 -10.06 9.33
N GLN A 696 3.32 -10.90 9.07
CA GLN A 696 3.92 -11.92 9.99
C GLN A 696 5.30 -12.46 9.52
N LYS A 697 6.29 -12.69 10.43
CA LYS A 697 7.53 -13.48 10.16
C LYS A 697 7.16 -14.93 9.82
N PRO A 698 7.80 -15.57 8.82
CA PRO A 698 7.43 -16.92 8.39
C PRO A 698 7.72 -17.96 9.48
N VAL A 699 6.73 -18.81 9.82
CA VAL A 699 6.86 -19.84 10.87
C VAL A 699 8.05 -20.78 10.61
N ALA A 700 8.34 -21.04 9.33
CA ALA A 700 9.45 -21.88 8.86
C ALA A 700 10.84 -21.44 9.38
N ILE A 701 11.03 -20.16 9.74
CA ILE A 701 12.31 -19.67 10.26
C ILE A 701 12.64 -20.28 11.63
N PHE A 702 11.62 -20.61 12.42
CA PHE A 702 11.77 -21.27 13.72
C PHE A 702 11.54 -22.79 13.64
N GLU A 703 10.77 -23.28 12.68
CA GLU A 703 10.56 -24.73 12.51
C GLU A 703 11.87 -25.49 12.25
N ARG A 704 12.74 -24.95 11.39
CA ARG A 704 14.02 -25.59 11.03
C ARG A 704 14.91 -25.87 12.26
N PRO A 705 15.29 -24.87 13.08
CA PRO A 705 16.02 -25.12 14.32
C PRO A 705 15.34 -26.13 15.24
N ILE A 706 14.01 -26.01 15.42
CA ILE A 706 13.27 -26.89 16.33
C ILE A 706 13.32 -28.34 15.83
N GLU A 707 13.08 -28.56 14.54
CA GLU A 707 13.05 -29.88 13.94
C GLU A 707 14.41 -30.59 14.05
N TRP A 708 15.51 -29.89 13.77
CA TRP A 708 16.84 -30.49 13.73
C TRP A 708 17.40 -30.79 15.12
N HIS A 709 17.25 -29.86 16.06
CA HIS A 709 17.94 -29.93 17.36
C HIS A 709 17.12 -30.64 18.43
N THR A 710 15.82 -30.79 18.23
CA THR A 710 14.90 -31.36 19.24
C THR A 710 14.08 -32.53 18.71
N ARG A 711 13.52 -33.32 19.62
CA ARG A 711 12.58 -34.41 19.39
C ARG A 711 11.18 -34.03 19.88
N PRO A 712 10.11 -34.68 19.38
CA PRO A 712 8.77 -34.51 19.94
C PRO A 712 8.76 -34.65 21.46
N GLY A 713 8.07 -33.74 22.14
CA GLY A 713 8.00 -33.63 23.60
C GLY A 713 9.15 -32.87 24.27
N GLU A 714 10.26 -32.62 23.57
CA GLU A 714 11.37 -31.84 24.12
C GLU A 714 11.08 -30.34 24.15
N VAL A 715 11.87 -29.63 24.95
CA VAL A 715 11.63 -28.23 25.29
C VAL A 715 12.50 -27.30 24.45
N VAL A 716 11.89 -26.22 23.97
CA VAL A 716 12.53 -25.09 23.30
C VAL A 716 12.30 -23.86 24.16
N LEU A 717 13.36 -23.09 24.40
CA LEU A 717 13.31 -21.82 25.11
C LEU A 717 13.27 -20.66 24.11
N GLU A 718 12.26 -19.80 24.26
CA GLU A 718 12.03 -18.57 23.49
C GLU A 718 12.00 -17.37 24.47
N PRO A 719 13.11 -16.65 24.67
CA PRO A 719 13.16 -15.56 25.65
C PRO A 719 12.45 -14.26 25.22
N PHE A 720 12.05 -14.12 23.95
CA PHE A 720 11.41 -12.91 23.41
C PHE A 720 10.33 -13.30 22.41
N SER A 721 9.13 -13.62 22.93
CA SER A 721 8.12 -14.34 22.16
C SER A 721 7.31 -13.49 21.19
N GLY A 722 7.21 -12.17 21.39
CA GLY A 722 6.38 -11.28 20.58
C GLY A 722 4.96 -11.84 20.38
N SER A 723 4.52 -11.93 19.13
CA SER A 723 3.21 -12.50 18.75
C SER A 723 3.13 -14.04 18.72
N GLY A 724 4.11 -14.75 19.29
CA GLY A 724 4.06 -16.19 19.51
C GLY A 724 4.41 -17.07 18.30
N THR A 725 5.24 -16.57 17.36
CA THR A 725 5.58 -17.33 16.13
C THR A 725 6.27 -18.66 16.43
N GLN A 726 7.21 -18.67 17.37
CA GLN A 726 7.90 -19.90 17.76
C GLN A 726 7.01 -20.88 18.54
N ILE A 727 5.99 -20.39 19.27
CA ILE A 727 5.00 -21.24 19.94
C ILE A 727 4.23 -22.05 18.90
N ILE A 728 3.81 -21.42 17.79
CA ILE A 728 3.13 -22.10 16.69
C ILE A 728 4.05 -23.11 16.00
N ALA A 729 5.31 -22.76 15.74
CA ALA A 729 6.29 -23.69 15.19
C ALA A 729 6.48 -24.93 16.07
N ALA A 730 6.59 -24.73 17.39
CA ALA A 730 6.73 -25.82 18.34
C ALA A 730 5.48 -26.71 18.42
N GLU A 731 4.27 -26.14 18.45
CA GLU A 731 3.02 -26.93 18.50
C GLU A 731 2.89 -27.83 17.27
N LYS A 732 3.15 -27.32 16.06
CA LYS A 732 3.09 -28.13 14.82
C LYS A 732 4.05 -29.30 14.83
N LEU A 733 5.23 -29.07 15.39
CA LEU A 733 6.27 -30.08 15.50
C LEU A 733 6.07 -30.95 16.75
N ALA A 734 5.00 -30.78 17.53
CA ALA A 734 4.76 -31.50 18.79
C ALA A 734 5.92 -31.36 19.79
N ARG A 735 6.51 -30.17 19.90
CA ARG A 735 7.51 -29.78 20.91
C ARG A 735 6.88 -28.86 21.95
N ARG A 736 7.54 -28.71 23.09
CA ARG A 736 7.09 -27.84 24.19
C ARG A 736 7.85 -26.51 24.14
N CYS A 737 7.14 -25.40 24.00
CA CYS A 737 7.75 -24.07 24.03
C CYS A 737 7.64 -23.49 25.45
N ARG A 738 8.74 -22.92 25.93
CA ARG A 738 8.80 -22.10 27.15
C ARG A 738 9.13 -20.69 26.68
N ALA A 739 8.10 -19.86 26.62
CA ALA A 739 8.15 -18.55 26.00
C ALA A 739 8.04 -17.44 27.07
N MET A 740 8.82 -16.37 26.90
CA MET A 740 8.75 -15.16 27.71
C MET A 740 8.38 -13.98 26.82
N GLU A 741 7.49 -13.11 27.28
CA GLU A 741 7.24 -11.82 26.64
C GLU A 741 6.97 -10.77 27.73
N LEU A 742 7.63 -9.61 27.61
CA LEU A 742 7.55 -8.56 28.63
C LEU A 742 6.23 -7.78 28.50
N SER A 743 5.77 -7.58 27.27
CA SER A 743 4.59 -6.78 26.97
C SER A 743 3.31 -7.59 27.14
N PRO A 744 2.46 -7.28 28.14
CA PRO A 744 1.21 -8.01 28.35
C PRO A 744 0.30 -8.11 27.12
N PRO A 745 0.16 -7.09 26.26
CA PRO A 745 -0.72 -7.24 25.11
C PRO A 745 -0.10 -8.08 23.97
N PHE A 746 1.23 -8.22 23.87
CA PHE A 746 1.83 -9.25 22.99
C PHE A 746 1.62 -10.66 23.53
N VAL A 747 1.61 -10.85 24.86
CA VAL A 747 1.23 -12.13 25.48
C VAL A 747 -0.19 -12.52 25.12
N ASP A 748 -1.16 -11.59 25.21
CA ASP A 748 -2.54 -11.83 24.80
C ASP A 748 -2.63 -12.26 23.32
N ALA A 749 -1.92 -11.57 22.43
CA ALA A 749 -1.88 -11.90 21.01
C ALA A 749 -1.34 -13.32 20.77
N ALA A 750 -0.26 -13.71 21.45
CA ALA A 750 0.31 -15.05 21.37
C ALA A 750 -0.64 -16.13 21.92
N VAL A 751 -1.31 -15.88 23.06
CA VAL A 751 -2.32 -16.79 23.64
C VAL A 751 -3.47 -17.01 22.64
N GLN A 752 -4.06 -15.93 22.15
CA GLN A 752 -5.19 -16.01 21.22
C GLN A 752 -4.80 -16.71 19.91
N ARG A 753 -3.60 -16.40 19.38
CA ARG A 753 -3.07 -17.06 18.19
C ARG A 753 -2.95 -18.57 18.37
N TRP A 754 -2.43 -19.03 19.51
CA TRP A 754 -2.31 -20.46 19.81
C TRP A 754 -3.68 -21.14 20.04
N GLN A 755 -4.58 -20.51 20.82
CA GLN A 755 -5.93 -21.05 21.04
C GLN A 755 -6.67 -21.23 19.71
N LYS A 756 -6.53 -20.26 18.81
CA LYS A 756 -7.11 -20.32 17.46
C LYS A 756 -6.46 -21.41 16.61
N ALA A 757 -5.13 -21.51 16.59
CA ALA A 757 -4.43 -22.49 15.77
C ALA A 757 -4.72 -23.94 16.19
N THR A 758 -5.01 -24.17 17.48
CA THR A 758 -5.18 -25.52 18.05
C THR A 758 -6.62 -25.87 18.42
N GLY A 759 -7.51 -24.88 18.56
CA GLY A 759 -8.85 -25.04 19.12
C GLY A 759 -8.88 -25.31 20.63
N LYS A 760 -7.73 -25.29 21.31
CA LYS A 760 -7.60 -25.52 22.77
C LYS A 760 -7.74 -24.20 23.53
N LYS A 761 -7.94 -24.29 24.85
CA LYS A 761 -8.01 -23.12 25.75
C LYS A 761 -6.73 -23.00 26.58
N ALA A 762 -6.18 -21.80 26.63
CA ALA A 762 -5.09 -21.46 27.51
C ALA A 762 -5.64 -21.22 28.92
N VAL A 763 -4.87 -21.61 29.93
CA VAL A 763 -5.28 -21.56 31.35
C VAL A 763 -4.28 -20.76 32.16
N LEU A 764 -4.77 -19.89 33.05
CA LEU A 764 -3.90 -19.15 33.95
C LEU A 764 -3.38 -20.07 35.06
N GLU A 765 -2.06 -20.18 35.19
CA GLU A 765 -1.44 -20.98 36.25
C GLU A 765 -1.81 -20.46 37.65
N GLY A 766 -2.11 -21.38 38.57
CA GLY A 766 -2.49 -21.07 39.95
C GLY A 766 -3.98 -20.77 40.14
N ASP A 767 -4.61 -20.13 39.16
CA ASP A 767 -6.05 -19.85 39.16
C ASP A 767 -6.86 -21.01 38.55
N GLY A 768 -6.38 -21.57 37.43
CA GLY A 768 -7.00 -22.71 36.77
C GLY A 768 -8.14 -22.36 35.81
N ARG A 769 -8.56 -21.09 35.76
CA ARG A 769 -9.52 -20.58 34.76
C ARG A 769 -8.86 -20.33 33.40
N SER A 770 -9.67 -20.46 32.36
CA SER A 770 -9.25 -20.18 30.98
C SER A 770 -9.05 -18.70 30.72
N PHE A 771 -8.27 -18.38 29.68
CA PHE A 771 -8.03 -17.01 29.22
C PHE A 771 -9.35 -16.23 29.03
N ASP A 772 -10.34 -16.84 28.40
CA ASP A 772 -11.66 -16.23 28.16
C ASP A 772 -12.43 -15.93 29.47
N GLU A 773 -12.30 -16.79 30.49
CA GLU A 773 -12.95 -16.62 31.79
C GLU A 773 -12.29 -15.51 32.61
N ILE A 774 -10.95 -15.44 32.57
CA ILE A 774 -10.17 -14.36 33.19
C ILE A 774 -10.46 -13.03 32.48
N ALA A 775 -10.54 -13.03 31.15
CA ALA A 775 -10.90 -11.86 30.36
C ALA A 775 -12.28 -11.32 30.77
N ALA A 776 -13.28 -12.19 30.93
CA ALA A 776 -14.63 -11.78 31.32
C ALA A 776 -14.72 -11.12 32.72
N GLU A 777 -13.75 -11.36 33.60
CA GLU A 777 -13.63 -10.73 34.91
C GLU A 777 -12.77 -9.46 34.86
N ARG A 778 -11.56 -9.54 34.31
CA ARG A 778 -10.59 -8.44 34.31
C ARG A 778 -11.02 -7.25 33.43
N VAL A 779 -11.87 -7.47 32.44
CA VAL A 779 -12.51 -6.40 31.64
C VAL A 779 -13.49 -5.55 32.46
N LYS A 780 -13.93 -6.00 33.65
CA LYS A 780 -14.87 -5.26 34.52
C LYS A 780 -14.21 -4.38 35.58
N GLU A 781 -12.91 -4.51 35.83
CA GLU A 781 -12.17 -3.66 36.75
C GLU A 781 -11.55 -2.48 36.00
N PRO A 782 -11.88 -1.22 36.32
CA PRO A 782 -11.14 -0.09 35.78
C PRO A 782 -9.70 -0.14 36.31
N ALA A 783 -8.71 0.09 35.45
CA ALA A 783 -7.32 0.25 35.84
C ALA A 783 -7.22 1.37 36.89
N SER A 784 -6.77 1.03 38.09
CA SER A 784 -6.59 1.94 39.22
C SER A 784 -5.35 2.80 39.09
#